data_AF-A0A2A2RWY0-F1
#
_entry.id   AF-A0A2A2RWY0-F1
#
_cell.length_a   1.000
_cell.length_b   1.000
_cell.length_c   1.000
_cell.angle_alpha   90.00
_cell.angle_beta   90.00
_cell.angle_gamma   90.00
#
_symmetry.space_group_name_H-M   'P 1'
#
loop_
_entity.id
_entity.type
_entity.pdbx_description
1 polymer ?
#
loop_
_entity_poly.entity_id
_entity_poly.type
_entity_poly.pdbx_seq_one_letter_code
_entity_poly.pdbx_strand_id
1 'polypeptide(L)'
;HNDTRGTKHGPRNAAIRPDRDHYYGRIWRADHKQATKLIVPNLAKAAPADLVKALEGVNDHTRATAVRLLAEANKADAAPALKQLIASQKAPQARVAALYALSRIGQLDAATLTVAANDKDEAVRKNAVRVAAAPGAPNSKATALKLVQDGNARVRLEALNALAAQDVDAATAAALVAAYPSLDDNWSKAAFLIIAAKAPELFLEAAFNSGNVVGLTPLLTALTDRLGAGSPDGAAKLVIGLAARPASADALKVSMLNALGAASKGNPPASAPLSAALKTLLTSANARVAAAALPLAVRWDANALANEVKSVGASLVAKLADKAQSDDARAEIATTLLTVRSAVPAAQAGLFNLLGSGASAGLQTRVVEAIGEQTDAALATELAKVLPKLAGEAQSAALNQLLKRTTWVTALLTALETDVVPPALLGPANIHRLRVHPDPAVSKRANALMDKLRGPAAKEKADLIAKFTPEVAKPGNAAKGKELFTQNCANCHLLGQLGNNVGPNLTGMGAHGPAELLGQILDPNKEVDIAYVAISVETKDGELTDGIVIRENQSVVVLKNAAGEKELKTSDIKSRKNTGRSLMPEGFEALGAEGLRDVLAFIAGSETRFRFIDLSSAFTASTRDGLYAGKEPNQGSLPLIKTGAVNAYGVPFNVVDPAKLPKNVMVLKGGPANVYAQKTFPQAVEAKVGFAAKQLHILGNVGGWAFPYGQAAEESLKITVHYAGGKTEVLGFKNGEEIADYIREVEVEKSKLVRGVTGNGSQVRYASRKLTGDGIIEKLTFTSAGNVVAPTTLAVTADLSAEAAPGANTAPTPPAAKVDGQKAKKAAPAPPQRAEKIEWGAGTKVLLIGGGSSHDFQRFFNLADTAMLKATGKFSVNYTESPLDFVDHAKTVDVLVLSVNTPAFTTPAARKALFDHVAAGKGVVLLHAGVWYNYADWPEYNRELAGGGSRGHDRLGEYEVKATNPAHPIMKGVPASFRITDELYYFVPDAVGTPIEVLATATSTQKNATYPQVFVVKYPKARIAGLTLGHDARAHDLPEFKTLLVNCIEWVKK
;
A
#
# COMPACT_ATOMS: atom_id res chain seq x y z
N HIS A 1 22.42 -16.97 32.88
CA HIS A 1 23.57 -16.23 33.44
C HIS A 1 23.15 -15.60 34.77
N ASN A 2 23.71 -16.05 35.88
CA ASN A 2 23.55 -15.37 37.19
C ASN A 2 24.88 -14.71 37.54
N ASP A 3 24.81 -13.43 37.88
CA ASP A 3 25.92 -12.57 38.28
C ASP A 3 26.25 -12.81 39.76
N THR A 4 27.53 -13.03 40.08
CA THR A 4 28.04 -13.44 41.40
C THR A 4 28.36 -12.27 42.34
N ARG A 5 28.03 -11.02 41.98
CA ARG A 5 28.41 -9.79 42.72
C ARG A 5 27.50 -9.41 43.92
N GLY A 6 27.02 -10.38 44.70
CA GLY A 6 26.62 -10.16 46.11
C GLY A 6 25.35 -9.35 46.44
N THR A 7 24.31 -9.32 45.60
CA THR A 7 23.03 -8.63 45.95
C THR A 7 21.91 -9.58 46.38
N LYS A 8 20.88 -9.04 47.05
CA LYS A 8 19.75 -9.76 47.67
C LYS A 8 18.96 -10.57 46.61
N HIS A 9 18.77 -11.87 46.85
CA HIS A 9 18.01 -12.77 45.97
C HIS A 9 16.57 -12.96 46.47
N GLY A 10 15.62 -13.05 45.55
CA GLY A 10 14.22 -13.36 45.86
C GLY A 10 13.98 -14.85 46.06
N PRO A 11 12.74 -15.27 46.40
CA PRO A 11 12.40 -16.65 46.77
C PRO A 11 12.59 -17.71 45.67
N ARG A 12 12.86 -17.30 44.43
CA ARG A 12 13.24 -18.18 43.31
C ARG A 12 14.71 -18.05 42.92
N ASN A 13 15.54 -17.58 43.86
CA ASN A 13 16.99 -17.40 43.74
C ASN A 13 17.43 -16.49 42.57
N ALA A 14 16.58 -15.53 42.20
CA ALA A 14 16.89 -14.51 41.20
C ALA A 14 17.29 -13.21 41.90
N ALA A 15 18.35 -12.55 41.43
CA ALA A 15 18.80 -11.27 41.97
C ALA A 15 17.69 -10.21 41.83
N ILE A 16 17.37 -9.51 42.92
CA ILE A 16 16.33 -8.47 42.94
C ILE A 16 16.99 -7.17 42.48
N ARG A 17 16.85 -6.86 41.20
CA ARG A 17 17.51 -5.72 40.54
C ARG A 17 16.52 -5.01 39.60
N PRO A 18 15.98 -3.83 39.99
CA PRO A 18 15.03 -3.07 39.17
C PRO A 18 15.62 -2.62 37.82
N ASP A 19 16.92 -2.37 37.78
CA ASP A 19 17.68 -1.99 36.59
C ASP A 19 17.76 -3.11 35.55
N ARG A 20 17.98 -4.36 35.98
CA ARG A 20 18.07 -5.51 35.05
C ARG A 20 16.80 -5.69 34.23
N ASP A 21 15.64 -5.54 34.86
CA ASP A 21 14.35 -5.79 34.23
C ASP A 21 13.93 -4.70 33.26
N HIS A 22 14.34 -3.45 33.50
CA HIS A 22 14.08 -2.31 32.61
C HIS A 22 14.97 -2.31 31.36
N TYR A 23 16.25 -2.68 31.46
CA TYR A 23 17.18 -2.55 30.33
C TYR A 23 17.35 -3.81 29.47
N TYR A 24 17.19 -5.00 30.04
CA TYR A 24 17.48 -6.27 29.35
C TYR A 24 16.26 -7.18 29.18
N GLY A 25 15.10 -6.79 29.73
CA GLY A 25 13.89 -7.60 29.77
C GLY A 25 13.99 -8.81 30.70
N ARG A 26 12.84 -9.35 31.11
CA ARG A 26 12.75 -10.56 31.95
C ARG A 26 11.88 -11.61 31.28
N ILE A 27 12.40 -12.84 31.17
CA ILE A 27 11.59 -14.00 30.81
C ILE A 27 10.86 -14.46 32.08
N TRP A 28 9.55 -14.26 32.12
CA TRP A 28 8.70 -14.77 33.18
C TRP A 28 8.24 -16.19 32.81
N ARG A 29 8.55 -17.17 33.66
CA ARG A 29 7.88 -18.48 33.58
C ARG A 29 6.52 -18.36 34.26
N ALA A 30 5.46 -18.22 33.46
CA ALA A 30 4.10 -18.39 33.93
C ALA A 30 3.83 -19.89 34.10
N ASP A 31 3.42 -20.29 35.30
CA ASP A 31 3.16 -21.67 35.66
C ASP A 31 1.79 -21.74 36.33
N HIS A 32 0.98 -22.74 35.99
CA HIS A 32 -0.33 -22.91 36.61
C HIS A 32 -0.14 -23.35 38.07
N LYS A 33 -0.89 -22.78 39.03
CA LYS A 33 -0.75 -23.13 40.46
C LYS A 33 -0.96 -24.63 40.74
N GLN A 34 -1.72 -25.30 39.87
CA GLN A 34 -2.00 -26.73 39.93
C GLN A 34 -1.35 -27.51 38.77
N ALA A 35 -0.27 -27.00 38.16
CA ALA A 35 0.39 -27.70 37.06
C ALA A 35 0.85 -29.10 37.52
N THR A 36 0.40 -30.14 36.83
CA THR A 36 0.87 -31.51 37.06
C THR A 36 2.36 -31.57 36.74
N LYS A 37 3.17 -31.98 37.72
CA LYS A 37 4.61 -32.12 37.52
C LYS A 37 4.88 -33.25 36.53
N LEU A 38 5.29 -32.88 35.31
CA LEU A 38 5.74 -33.85 34.32
C LEU A 38 7.09 -34.43 34.77
N ILE A 39 7.19 -35.76 34.81
CA ILE A 39 8.46 -36.45 35.06
C ILE A 39 9.34 -36.24 33.82
N VAL A 40 10.53 -35.68 34.02
CA VAL A 40 11.55 -35.58 32.97
C VAL A 40 12.49 -36.78 33.11
N PRO A 41 12.39 -37.80 32.24
CA PRO A 41 13.26 -38.96 32.33
C PRO A 41 14.71 -38.58 31.99
N ASN A 42 15.68 -39.20 32.67
CA ASN A 42 17.09 -39.08 32.30
C ASN A 42 17.39 -39.98 31.10
N LEU A 43 17.46 -39.40 29.90
CA LEU A 43 17.68 -40.15 28.67
C LEU A 43 19.17 -40.31 28.29
N ALA A 44 20.10 -39.70 29.04
CA ALA A 44 21.51 -39.61 28.65
C ALA A 44 22.22 -40.98 28.47
N LYS A 45 21.74 -42.02 29.16
CA LYS A 45 22.24 -43.40 29.08
C LYS A 45 21.12 -44.43 28.89
N ALA A 46 19.97 -44.00 28.39
CA ALA A 46 18.81 -44.88 28.24
C ALA A 46 19.07 -45.98 27.20
N ALA A 47 18.60 -47.19 27.48
CA ALA A 47 18.65 -48.28 26.51
C ALA A 47 17.70 -47.99 25.33
N PRO A 48 17.91 -48.62 24.15
CA PRO A 48 17.05 -48.41 22.98
C PRO A 48 15.55 -48.59 23.27
N ALA A 49 15.18 -49.61 24.06
CA ALA A 49 13.79 -49.84 24.46
C ALA A 49 13.20 -48.70 25.30
N ASP A 50 14.00 -48.10 26.20
CA ASP A 50 13.57 -46.96 27.02
C ASP A 50 13.42 -45.68 26.19
N LEU A 51 14.30 -45.50 25.18
CA LEU A 51 14.18 -44.41 24.22
C LEU A 51 12.92 -44.54 23.37
N VAL A 52 12.57 -45.75 22.91
CA VAL A 52 11.31 -45.99 22.19
C VAL A 52 10.11 -45.71 23.08
N LYS A 53 10.15 -46.16 24.35
CA LYS A 53 9.08 -45.87 25.33
C LYS A 53 8.93 -44.37 25.61
N ALA A 54 10.03 -43.61 25.60
CA ALA A 54 10.02 -42.16 25.78
C ALA A 54 9.29 -41.42 24.64
N LEU A 55 9.15 -42.03 23.45
CA LEU A 55 8.36 -41.49 22.35
C LEU A 55 6.86 -41.41 22.67
N GLU A 56 6.37 -42.21 23.62
CA GLU A 56 4.98 -42.16 24.09
C GLU A 56 4.69 -40.98 25.04
N GLY A 57 5.73 -40.28 25.50
CA GLY A 57 5.61 -39.19 26.46
C GLY A 57 4.78 -38.02 25.92
N VAL A 58 4.03 -37.34 26.79
CA VAL A 58 3.24 -36.14 26.43
C VAL A 58 4.12 -34.92 26.15
N ASN A 59 5.34 -34.87 26.70
CA ASN A 59 6.29 -33.79 26.53
C ASN A 59 7.05 -33.89 25.19
N ASP A 60 6.94 -32.86 24.36
CA ASP A 60 7.57 -32.82 23.05
C ASP A 60 9.11 -32.81 23.11
N HIS A 61 9.70 -32.15 24.11
CA HIS A 61 11.15 -32.16 24.31
C HIS A 61 11.66 -33.57 24.60
N THR A 62 10.94 -34.34 25.42
CA THR A 62 11.28 -35.74 25.72
C THR A 62 11.24 -36.60 24.46
N ARG A 63 10.18 -36.50 23.65
CA ARG A 63 10.09 -37.24 22.38
C ARG A 63 11.19 -36.84 21.40
N ALA A 64 11.40 -35.54 21.21
CA ALA A 64 12.43 -35.03 20.30
C ALA A 64 13.84 -35.43 20.73
N THR A 65 14.13 -35.43 22.03
CA THR A 65 15.41 -35.91 22.58
C THR A 65 15.57 -37.41 22.37
N ALA A 66 14.52 -38.20 22.58
CA ALA A 66 14.59 -39.64 22.30
C ALA A 66 14.84 -39.94 20.81
N VAL A 67 14.14 -39.26 19.89
CA VAL A 67 14.41 -39.36 18.43
C VAL A 67 15.85 -38.97 18.11
N ARG A 68 16.36 -37.87 18.70
CA ARG A 68 17.74 -37.42 18.51
C ARG A 68 18.74 -38.47 18.97
N LEU A 69 18.58 -39.01 20.19
CA LEU A 69 19.51 -39.99 20.77
C LEU A 69 19.49 -41.33 20.02
N LEU A 70 18.31 -41.78 19.54
CA LEU A 70 18.22 -42.95 18.66
C LEU A 70 19.01 -42.75 17.37
N ALA A 71 18.94 -41.55 16.77
CA ALA A 71 19.64 -41.19 15.55
C ALA A 71 21.15 -40.99 15.75
N GLU A 72 21.58 -40.18 16.74
CA GLU A 72 22.99 -39.88 17.04
C GLU A 72 23.79 -41.14 17.36
N ALA A 73 23.19 -42.10 18.06
CA ALA A 73 23.82 -43.37 18.40
C ALA A 73 23.55 -44.49 17.37
N ASN A 74 22.90 -44.16 16.24
CA ASN A 74 22.51 -45.08 15.17
C ASN A 74 21.97 -46.43 15.67
N LYS A 75 20.97 -46.39 16.58
CA LYS A 75 20.41 -47.56 17.26
C LYS A 75 19.49 -48.37 16.33
N ALA A 76 20.05 -49.07 15.35
CA ALA A 76 19.31 -49.90 14.40
C ALA A 76 18.55 -51.05 15.08
N ASP A 77 19.02 -51.52 16.23
CA ASP A 77 18.37 -52.52 17.09
C ASP A 77 17.01 -52.06 17.65
N ALA A 78 16.73 -50.75 17.66
CA ALA A 78 15.42 -50.21 18.01
C ALA A 78 14.34 -50.40 16.91
N ALA A 79 14.73 -50.75 15.68
CA ALA A 79 13.83 -50.75 14.53
C ALA A 79 12.58 -51.65 14.69
N PRO A 80 12.67 -52.89 15.22
CA PRO A 80 11.47 -53.72 15.43
C PRO A 80 10.45 -53.08 16.37
N ALA A 81 10.91 -52.48 17.48
CA ALA A 81 10.05 -51.82 18.45
C ALA A 81 9.42 -50.53 17.87
N LEU A 82 10.17 -49.78 17.07
CA LEU A 82 9.66 -48.59 16.37
C LEU A 82 8.58 -48.95 15.34
N LYS A 83 8.78 -50.03 14.56
CA LYS A 83 7.77 -50.53 13.61
C LYS A 83 6.49 -50.98 14.33
N GLN A 84 6.64 -51.68 15.45
CA GLN A 84 5.51 -52.07 16.29
C GLN A 84 4.76 -50.85 16.85
N LEU A 85 5.47 -49.80 17.27
CA LEU A 85 4.85 -48.56 17.76
C LEU A 85 4.05 -47.86 16.66
N ILE A 86 4.55 -47.83 15.41
CA ILE A 86 3.83 -47.27 14.26
C ILE A 86 2.54 -48.03 13.96
N ALA A 87 2.52 -49.36 14.09
CA ALA A 87 1.34 -50.19 13.85
C ALA A 87 0.35 -50.23 15.04
N SER A 88 0.68 -49.59 16.16
CA SER A 88 -0.11 -49.66 17.39
C SER A 88 -1.29 -48.67 17.43
N GLN A 89 -2.12 -48.78 18.48
CA GLN A 89 -3.18 -47.80 18.78
C GLN A 89 -2.73 -46.67 19.72
N LYS A 90 -1.42 -46.49 19.92
CA LYS A 90 -0.85 -45.42 20.77
C LYS A 90 -1.08 -44.04 20.17
N ALA A 91 -0.84 -42.98 20.93
CA ALA A 91 -1.12 -41.61 20.49
C ALA A 91 -0.41 -41.27 19.16
N PRO A 92 -1.06 -40.53 18.24
CA PRO A 92 -0.51 -40.21 16.91
C PRO A 92 0.88 -39.58 16.97
N GLN A 93 1.14 -38.66 17.91
CA GLN A 93 2.45 -38.04 18.10
C GLN A 93 3.57 -39.05 18.41
N ALA A 94 3.27 -40.15 19.08
CA ALA A 94 4.23 -41.21 19.36
C ALA A 94 4.55 -42.02 18.10
N ARG A 95 3.50 -42.36 17.32
CA ARG A 95 3.65 -43.06 16.03
C ARG A 95 4.42 -42.22 15.02
N VAL A 96 4.14 -40.92 14.96
CA VAL A 96 4.89 -39.95 14.13
C VAL A 96 6.35 -39.85 14.59
N ALA A 97 6.62 -39.75 15.89
CA ALA A 97 7.98 -39.70 16.40
C ALA A 97 8.76 -40.99 16.06
N ALA A 98 8.11 -42.16 16.14
CA ALA A 98 8.70 -43.43 15.76
C ALA A 98 9.03 -43.50 14.26
N LEU A 99 8.16 -42.96 13.40
CA LEU A 99 8.37 -42.85 11.97
C LEU A 99 9.58 -41.97 11.63
N TYR A 100 9.73 -40.82 12.30
CA TYR A 100 10.92 -39.97 12.16
C TYR A 100 12.19 -40.64 12.71
N ALA A 101 12.10 -41.40 13.80
CA ALA A 101 13.23 -42.14 14.33
C ALA A 101 13.72 -43.20 13.32
N LEU A 102 12.81 -44.03 12.78
CA LEU A 102 13.15 -45.04 11.75
C LEU A 102 13.79 -44.42 10.50
N SER A 103 13.24 -43.31 10.03
CA SER A 103 13.78 -42.58 8.88
C SER A 103 15.22 -42.11 9.15
N ARG A 104 15.49 -41.53 10.33
CA ARG A 104 16.83 -40.99 10.68
C ARG A 104 17.89 -42.06 10.94
N ILE A 105 17.51 -43.25 11.40
CA ILE A 105 18.44 -44.39 11.55
C ILE A 105 18.57 -45.22 10.26
N GLY A 106 17.91 -44.83 9.17
CA GLY A 106 17.96 -45.53 7.89
C GLY A 106 17.28 -46.90 7.87
N GLN A 107 16.31 -47.15 8.75
CA GLN A 107 15.61 -48.45 8.90
C GLN A 107 14.12 -48.40 8.51
N LEU A 108 13.68 -47.30 7.88
CA LEU A 108 12.32 -47.18 7.35
C LEU A 108 12.21 -47.96 6.02
N ASP A 109 11.39 -49.01 6.00
CA ASP A 109 11.11 -49.80 4.80
C ASP A 109 9.75 -49.44 4.16
N ALA A 110 9.54 -49.90 2.92
CA ALA A 110 8.32 -49.61 2.15
C ALA A 110 7.04 -50.18 2.81
N ALA A 111 7.14 -51.33 3.49
CA ALA A 111 6.02 -51.96 4.16
C ALA A 111 5.55 -51.12 5.36
N THR A 112 6.47 -50.68 6.20
CA THR A 112 6.22 -49.80 7.35
C THR A 112 5.67 -48.45 6.89
N LEU A 113 6.24 -47.90 5.81
CA LEU A 113 5.73 -46.67 5.21
C LEU A 113 4.28 -46.83 4.72
N THR A 114 3.96 -47.97 4.10
CA THR A 114 2.60 -48.28 3.64
C THR A 114 1.63 -48.42 4.81
N VAL A 115 2.04 -49.02 5.93
CA VAL A 115 1.23 -49.06 7.15
C VAL A 115 0.92 -47.64 7.64
N ALA A 116 1.94 -46.79 7.77
CA ALA A 116 1.76 -45.40 8.23
C ALA A 116 0.90 -44.57 7.25
N ALA A 117 1.04 -44.79 5.94
CA ALA A 117 0.26 -44.12 4.91
C ALA A 117 -1.22 -44.53 4.87
N ASN A 118 -1.57 -45.69 5.43
CA ASN A 118 -2.96 -46.15 5.55
C ASN A 118 -3.53 -45.98 6.97
N ASP A 119 -2.84 -45.25 7.85
CA ASP A 119 -3.28 -45.01 9.22
C ASP A 119 -4.61 -44.23 9.24
N LYS A 120 -5.48 -44.53 10.21
CA LYS A 120 -6.74 -43.81 10.42
C LYS A 120 -6.54 -42.32 10.71
N ASP A 121 -5.42 -41.96 11.32
CA ASP A 121 -5.11 -40.60 11.75
C ASP A 121 -4.38 -39.81 10.64
N GLU A 122 -4.92 -38.66 10.26
CA GLU A 122 -4.36 -37.82 9.20
C GLU A 122 -2.95 -37.29 9.53
N ALA A 123 -2.60 -37.12 10.81
CA ALA A 123 -1.27 -36.66 11.19
C ALA A 123 -0.23 -37.74 10.90
N VAL A 124 -0.56 -39.01 11.07
CA VAL A 124 0.34 -40.11 10.72
C VAL A 124 0.48 -40.24 9.20
N ARG A 125 -0.62 -40.23 8.45
CA ARG A 125 -0.58 -40.28 6.97
C ARG A 125 0.22 -39.13 6.37
N LYS A 126 -0.03 -37.90 6.84
CA LYS A 126 0.72 -36.69 6.41
C LYS A 126 2.21 -36.85 6.64
N ASN A 127 2.61 -37.27 7.84
CA ASN A 127 4.03 -37.42 8.17
C ASN A 127 4.67 -38.62 7.45
N ALA A 128 3.90 -39.67 7.13
CA ALA A 128 4.38 -40.80 6.31
C ALA A 128 4.90 -40.31 4.96
N VAL A 129 4.10 -39.50 4.25
CA VAL A 129 4.54 -38.98 2.94
C VAL A 129 5.67 -37.97 3.07
N ARG A 130 5.67 -37.17 4.14
CA ARG A 130 6.73 -36.19 4.41
C ARG A 130 8.08 -36.85 4.67
N VAL A 131 8.14 -37.94 5.46
CA VAL A 131 9.40 -38.69 5.64
C VAL A 131 9.81 -39.41 4.36
N ALA A 132 8.83 -39.81 3.54
CA ALA A 132 9.08 -40.49 2.28
C ALA A 132 9.61 -39.58 1.16
N ALA A 133 9.52 -38.26 1.34
CA ALA A 133 10.15 -37.26 0.49
C ALA A 133 11.61 -36.97 0.87
N ALA A 134 12.09 -37.49 2.01
CA ALA A 134 13.47 -37.27 2.45
C ALA A 134 14.49 -38.05 1.60
N PRO A 135 15.70 -37.52 1.38
CA PRO A 135 16.77 -38.25 0.70
C PRO A 135 17.05 -39.60 1.37
N GLY A 136 17.17 -40.67 0.58
CA GLY A 136 17.44 -42.03 1.09
C GLY A 136 16.21 -42.79 1.60
N ALA A 137 15.00 -42.21 1.52
CA ALA A 137 13.77 -42.92 1.84
C ALA A 137 13.39 -43.96 0.77
N PRO A 138 12.60 -45.00 1.12
CA PRO A 138 12.06 -45.94 0.13
C PRO A 138 11.22 -45.24 -0.95
N ASN A 139 11.21 -45.80 -2.17
CA ASN A 139 10.36 -45.30 -3.25
C ASN A 139 8.90 -45.24 -2.79
N SER A 140 8.35 -44.04 -2.77
CA SER A 140 7.04 -43.72 -2.23
C SER A 140 6.07 -43.18 -3.27
N LYS A 141 6.45 -43.22 -4.56
CA LYS A 141 5.65 -42.66 -5.66
C LYS A 141 4.23 -43.24 -5.70
N ALA A 142 4.09 -44.56 -5.59
CA ALA A 142 2.77 -45.21 -5.55
C ALA A 142 1.93 -44.78 -4.33
N THR A 143 2.56 -44.68 -3.17
CA THR A 143 1.92 -44.24 -1.92
C THR A 143 1.47 -42.78 -2.00
N ALA A 144 2.33 -41.89 -2.52
CA ALA A 144 2.02 -40.49 -2.70
C ALA A 144 0.89 -40.30 -3.74
N LEU A 145 0.94 -41.02 -4.88
CA LEU A 145 -0.13 -41.02 -5.88
C LEU A 145 -1.48 -41.47 -5.32
N LYS A 146 -1.50 -42.42 -4.38
CA LYS A 146 -2.74 -42.79 -3.69
C LYS A 146 -3.26 -41.63 -2.81
N LEU A 147 -2.35 -40.96 -2.09
CA LEU A 147 -2.69 -39.94 -1.09
C LEU A 147 -2.98 -38.55 -1.66
N VAL A 148 -2.76 -38.31 -2.96
CA VAL A 148 -3.28 -37.08 -3.62
C VAL A 148 -4.81 -37.02 -3.65
N GLN A 149 -5.48 -38.16 -3.45
CA GLN A 149 -6.94 -38.27 -3.34
C GLN A 149 -7.42 -38.38 -1.88
N ASP A 150 -6.54 -38.15 -0.89
CA ASP A 150 -6.91 -38.22 0.53
C ASP A 150 -7.99 -37.18 0.89
N GLY A 151 -8.92 -37.54 1.77
CA GLY A 151 -9.97 -36.64 2.24
C GLY A 151 -9.43 -35.39 2.96
N ASN A 152 -8.22 -35.44 3.51
CA ASN A 152 -7.59 -34.32 4.21
C ASN A 152 -6.65 -33.49 3.29
N ALA A 153 -6.93 -32.19 3.16
CA ALA A 153 -6.14 -31.28 2.31
C ALA A 153 -4.64 -31.23 2.66
N ARG A 154 -4.27 -31.35 3.95
CA ARG A 154 -2.85 -31.35 4.34
C ARG A 154 -2.14 -32.64 3.94
N VAL A 155 -2.84 -33.77 3.86
CA VAL A 155 -2.28 -35.02 3.36
C VAL A 155 -2.08 -34.91 1.85
N ARG A 156 -3.06 -34.37 1.10
CA ARG A 156 -2.93 -34.11 -0.34
C ARG A 156 -1.74 -33.22 -0.67
N LEU A 157 -1.56 -32.12 0.07
CA LEU A 157 -0.43 -31.20 -0.12
C LEU A 157 0.93 -31.87 0.09
N GLU A 158 1.11 -32.63 1.17
CA GLU A 158 2.38 -33.34 1.40
C GLU A 158 2.60 -34.45 0.36
N ALA A 159 1.54 -35.09 -0.13
CA ALA A 159 1.62 -36.03 -1.24
C ALA A 159 2.11 -35.37 -2.54
N LEU A 160 1.57 -34.20 -2.88
CA LEU A 160 2.05 -33.39 -4.00
C LEU A 160 3.51 -32.96 -3.81
N ASN A 161 3.89 -32.52 -2.61
CA ASN A 161 5.29 -32.16 -2.32
C ASN A 161 6.25 -33.35 -2.48
N ALA A 162 5.85 -34.55 -2.06
CA ALA A 162 6.66 -35.75 -2.26
C ALA A 162 6.79 -36.10 -3.75
N LEU A 163 5.71 -36.00 -4.53
CA LEU A 163 5.73 -36.20 -5.98
C LEU A 163 6.54 -35.13 -6.71
N ALA A 164 6.62 -33.91 -6.18
CA ALA A 164 7.45 -32.85 -6.73
C ALA A 164 8.95 -33.16 -6.67
N ALA A 165 9.39 -34.13 -5.86
CA ALA A 165 10.78 -34.62 -5.87
C ALA A 165 11.01 -35.81 -6.82
N GLN A 166 9.96 -36.37 -7.42
CA GLN A 166 10.02 -37.56 -8.28
C GLN A 166 9.96 -37.21 -9.77
N ASP A 167 10.29 -38.19 -10.60
CA ASP A 167 10.12 -38.13 -12.05
C ASP A 167 8.64 -38.25 -12.45
N VAL A 168 8.26 -37.48 -13.45
CA VAL A 168 6.90 -37.44 -14.00
C VAL A 168 6.84 -38.32 -15.25
N ASP A 169 5.93 -39.30 -15.23
CA ASP A 169 5.55 -40.12 -16.38
C ASP A 169 4.06 -39.93 -16.71
N ALA A 170 3.60 -40.55 -17.80
CA ALA A 170 2.22 -40.44 -18.26
C ALA A 170 1.19 -40.93 -17.22
N ALA A 171 1.51 -41.97 -16.45
CA ALA A 171 0.65 -42.50 -15.41
C ALA A 171 0.50 -41.50 -14.24
N THR A 172 1.60 -40.84 -13.86
CA THR A 172 1.63 -39.78 -12.85
C THR A 172 0.81 -38.58 -13.29
N ALA A 173 0.97 -38.14 -14.54
CA ALA A 173 0.20 -37.04 -15.10
C ALA A 173 -1.30 -37.36 -15.11
N ALA A 174 -1.70 -38.55 -15.57
CA ALA A 174 -3.09 -38.99 -15.59
C ALA A 174 -3.72 -39.02 -14.18
N ALA A 175 -3.02 -39.60 -13.20
CA ALA A 175 -3.49 -39.68 -11.82
C ALA A 175 -3.64 -38.29 -11.19
N LEU A 176 -2.68 -37.39 -11.42
CA LEU A 176 -2.73 -36.03 -10.91
C LEU A 176 -3.85 -35.21 -11.57
N VAL A 177 -3.99 -35.29 -12.90
CA VAL A 177 -5.08 -34.62 -13.63
C VAL A 177 -6.45 -35.09 -13.11
N ALA A 178 -6.62 -36.39 -12.87
CA ALA A 178 -7.84 -36.92 -12.27
C ALA A 178 -8.09 -36.37 -10.85
N ALA A 179 -7.03 -36.09 -10.08
CA ALA A 179 -7.12 -35.51 -8.75
C ALA A 179 -7.31 -33.98 -8.74
N TYR A 180 -6.95 -33.27 -9.83
CA TYR A 180 -7.01 -31.80 -9.90
C TYR A 180 -8.35 -31.19 -9.45
N PRO A 181 -9.53 -31.73 -9.83
CA PRO A 181 -10.81 -31.19 -9.38
C PRO A 181 -11.03 -31.27 -7.86
N SER A 182 -10.34 -32.19 -7.15
CA SER A 182 -10.42 -32.34 -5.69
C SER A 182 -9.46 -31.39 -4.94
N LEU A 183 -8.62 -30.66 -5.65
CA LEU A 183 -7.72 -29.66 -5.06
C LEU A 183 -8.51 -28.36 -4.90
N ASP A 184 -9.05 -28.13 -3.72
CA ASP A 184 -9.88 -26.98 -3.35
C ASP A 184 -9.07 -25.79 -2.81
N ASP A 185 -7.80 -25.99 -2.42
CA ASP A 185 -6.94 -24.95 -1.87
C ASP A 185 -5.82 -24.48 -2.82
N ASN A 186 -5.39 -23.22 -2.65
CA ASN A 186 -4.36 -22.60 -3.48
C ASN A 186 -2.97 -23.24 -3.33
N TRP A 187 -2.65 -23.83 -2.18
CA TRP A 187 -1.33 -24.44 -1.93
C TRP A 187 -1.20 -25.75 -2.70
N SER A 188 -2.22 -26.60 -2.67
CA SER A 188 -2.25 -27.84 -3.44
C SER A 188 -2.28 -27.57 -4.93
N LYS A 189 -3.06 -26.57 -5.40
CA LYS A 189 -3.02 -26.15 -6.82
C LYS A 189 -1.64 -25.64 -7.23
N ALA A 190 -0.97 -24.85 -6.39
CA ALA A 190 0.38 -24.39 -6.66
C ALA A 190 1.40 -25.55 -6.71
N ALA A 191 1.34 -26.47 -5.73
CA ALA A 191 2.19 -27.66 -5.71
C ALA A 191 1.95 -28.55 -6.95
N PHE A 192 0.69 -28.75 -7.33
CA PHE A 192 0.32 -29.42 -8.57
C PHE A 192 0.97 -28.74 -9.78
N LEU A 193 0.85 -27.41 -9.90
CA LEU A 193 1.38 -26.68 -11.04
C LEU A 193 2.92 -26.75 -11.11
N ILE A 194 3.61 -26.86 -9.97
CA ILE A 194 5.06 -27.12 -9.91
C ILE A 194 5.42 -28.51 -10.46
N ILE A 195 4.58 -29.52 -10.24
CA ILE A 195 4.80 -30.85 -10.82
C ILE A 195 4.50 -30.81 -12.32
N ALA A 196 3.35 -30.26 -12.71
CA ALA A 196 2.91 -30.15 -14.09
C ALA A 196 3.91 -29.37 -14.96
N ALA A 197 4.52 -28.36 -14.35
CA ALA A 197 5.61 -27.56 -14.89
C ALA A 197 6.84 -28.34 -15.38
N LYS A 198 7.10 -29.55 -14.86
CA LYS A 198 8.25 -30.38 -15.25
C LYS A 198 8.03 -31.09 -16.59
N ALA A 199 6.79 -31.42 -16.92
CA ALA A 199 6.41 -32.13 -18.13
C ALA A 199 5.01 -31.70 -18.61
N PRO A 200 4.84 -30.42 -19.01
CA PRO A 200 3.53 -29.85 -19.31
C PRO A 200 2.81 -30.57 -20.45
N GLU A 201 3.54 -31.19 -21.38
CA GLU A 201 2.99 -31.97 -22.49
C GLU A 201 2.25 -33.23 -21.99
N LEU A 202 2.77 -33.94 -20.98
CA LEU A 202 2.12 -35.13 -20.42
C LEU A 202 0.82 -34.77 -19.69
N PHE A 203 0.82 -33.65 -18.99
CA PHE A 203 -0.38 -33.15 -18.30
C PHE A 203 -1.44 -32.64 -19.26
N LEU A 204 -1.02 -32.02 -20.36
CA LEU A 204 -1.91 -31.61 -21.43
C LEU A 204 -2.59 -32.82 -22.08
N GLU A 205 -1.82 -33.85 -22.42
CA GLU A 205 -2.34 -35.09 -23.00
C GLU A 205 -3.30 -35.80 -22.04
N ALA A 206 -2.93 -35.91 -20.75
CA ALA A 206 -3.80 -36.44 -19.71
C ALA A 206 -5.11 -35.65 -19.56
N ALA A 207 -5.05 -34.31 -19.61
CA ALA A 207 -6.24 -33.46 -19.54
C ALA A 207 -7.17 -33.68 -20.74
N PHE A 208 -6.62 -33.83 -21.95
CA PHE A 208 -7.41 -34.11 -23.14
C PHE A 208 -8.00 -35.52 -23.17
N ASN A 209 -7.31 -36.50 -22.59
CA ASN A 209 -7.77 -37.89 -22.50
C ASN A 209 -8.76 -38.12 -21.33
N SER A 210 -8.89 -37.18 -20.40
CA SER A 210 -9.77 -37.30 -19.23
C SER A 210 -11.27 -37.31 -19.55
N GLY A 211 -11.67 -36.83 -20.74
CA GLY A 211 -13.08 -36.64 -21.11
C GLY A 211 -13.79 -35.47 -20.42
N ASN A 212 -13.18 -34.82 -19.41
CA ASN A 212 -13.74 -33.66 -18.69
C ASN A 212 -12.91 -32.38 -18.91
N VAL A 213 -12.73 -32.03 -20.18
CA VAL A 213 -11.87 -30.90 -20.58
C VAL A 213 -12.41 -29.56 -20.04
N VAL A 214 -13.74 -29.39 -19.99
CA VAL A 214 -14.39 -28.18 -19.47
C VAL A 214 -14.09 -27.98 -17.97
N GLY A 215 -14.19 -29.04 -17.16
CA GLY A 215 -13.84 -28.98 -15.73
C GLY A 215 -12.35 -28.73 -15.45
N LEU A 216 -11.49 -28.93 -16.44
CA LEU A 216 -10.05 -28.69 -16.37
C LEU A 216 -9.61 -27.37 -17.00
N THR A 217 -10.54 -26.48 -17.36
CA THR A 217 -10.21 -25.17 -17.98
C THR A 217 -9.14 -24.39 -17.19
N PRO A 218 -9.22 -24.23 -15.85
CA PRO A 218 -8.20 -23.49 -15.11
C PRO A 218 -6.79 -24.10 -15.21
N LEU A 219 -6.71 -25.44 -15.26
CA LEU A 219 -5.46 -26.16 -15.47
C LEU A 219 -4.92 -25.90 -16.88
N LEU A 220 -5.77 -26.05 -17.90
CA LEU A 220 -5.39 -25.85 -19.29
C LEU A 220 -4.92 -24.42 -19.56
N THR A 221 -5.54 -23.41 -18.95
CA THR A 221 -5.07 -22.02 -19.02
C THR A 221 -3.66 -21.88 -18.46
N ALA A 222 -3.42 -22.39 -17.24
CA ALA A 222 -2.11 -22.30 -16.59
C ALA A 222 -1.01 -23.04 -17.38
N LEU A 223 -1.35 -24.18 -18.00
CA LEU A 223 -0.44 -24.90 -18.90
C LEU A 223 -0.19 -24.12 -20.19
N THR A 224 -1.21 -23.50 -20.77
CA THR A 224 -1.11 -22.73 -22.02
C THR A 224 -0.12 -21.58 -21.90
N ASP A 225 -0.20 -20.79 -20.82
CA ASP A 225 0.72 -19.69 -20.57
C ASP A 225 2.17 -20.17 -20.50
N ARG A 226 2.39 -21.31 -19.83
CA ARG A 226 3.72 -21.89 -19.65
C ARG A 226 4.28 -22.48 -20.95
N LEU A 227 3.45 -23.22 -21.70
CA LEU A 227 3.81 -23.79 -22.99
C LEU A 227 4.16 -22.68 -23.98
N GLY A 228 3.33 -21.63 -24.05
CA GLY A 228 3.63 -20.46 -24.86
C GLY A 228 4.98 -19.83 -24.49
N ALA A 229 5.24 -19.60 -23.21
CA ALA A 229 6.45 -18.90 -22.80
C ALA A 229 7.77 -19.67 -23.05
N GLY A 230 7.74 -21.01 -23.20
CA GLY A 230 8.98 -21.80 -23.16
C GLY A 230 9.01 -23.17 -23.87
N SER A 231 7.95 -23.61 -24.57
CA SER A 231 7.94 -24.89 -25.32
C SER A 231 7.19 -24.76 -26.65
N PRO A 232 7.89 -24.40 -27.76
CA PRO A 232 7.27 -24.34 -29.09
C PRO A 232 6.62 -25.67 -29.51
N ASP A 233 7.26 -26.80 -29.26
CA ASP A 233 6.71 -28.13 -29.56
C ASP A 233 5.44 -28.43 -28.74
N GLY A 234 5.44 -28.07 -27.45
CA GLY A 234 4.26 -28.22 -26.60
C GLY A 234 3.12 -27.29 -27.03
N ALA A 235 3.42 -26.08 -27.50
CA ALA A 235 2.46 -25.16 -28.10
C ALA A 235 1.84 -25.74 -29.39
N ALA A 236 2.64 -26.40 -30.25
CA ALA A 236 2.13 -27.11 -31.42
C ALA A 236 1.21 -28.28 -31.03
N LYS A 237 1.60 -29.09 -30.03
CA LYS A 237 0.75 -30.18 -29.51
C LYS A 237 -0.58 -29.68 -28.95
N LEU A 238 -0.58 -28.54 -28.27
CA LEU A 238 -1.80 -27.88 -27.79
C LEU A 238 -2.74 -27.53 -28.95
N VAL A 239 -2.23 -26.89 -30.01
CA VAL A 239 -3.03 -26.53 -31.18
C VAL A 239 -3.60 -27.77 -31.88
N ILE A 240 -2.78 -28.81 -32.07
CA ILE A 240 -3.21 -30.09 -32.65
C ILE A 240 -4.32 -30.73 -31.80
N GLY A 241 -4.12 -30.77 -30.48
CA GLY A 241 -5.10 -31.30 -29.54
C GLY A 241 -6.43 -30.55 -29.56
N LEU A 242 -6.38 -29.21 -29.59
CA LEU A 242 -7.57 -28.35 -29.67
C LEU A 242 -8.34 -28.52 -31.00
N ALA A 243 -7.63 -28.65 -32.13
CA ALA A 243 -8.24 -28.88 -33.43
C ALA A 243 -9.02 -30.20 -33.49
N ALA A 244 -8.56 -31.24 -32.77
CA ALA A 244 -9.21 -32.54 -32.69
C ALA A 244 -10.42 -32.58 -31.73
N ARG A 245 -10.87 -31.45 -31.16
CA ARG A 245 -12.03 -31.40 -30.24
C ARG A 245 -13.32 -30.98 -30.95
N PRO A 246 -14.48 -31.52 -30.52
CA PRO A 246 -15.78 -31.19 -31.11
C PRO A 246 -16.16 -29.72 -30.91
N ALA A 247 -17.21 -29.26 -31.61
CA ALA A 247 -17.72 -27.89 -31.53
C ALA A 247 -18.18 -27.49 -30.12
N SER A 248 -18.58 -28.46 -29.27
CA SER A 248 -18.92 -28.21 -27.87
C SER A 248 -17.75 -27.65 -27.03
N ALA A 249 -16.50 -27.78 -27.52
CA ALA A 249 -15.31 -27.22 -26.89
C ALA A 249 -14.87 -25.88 -27.48
N ASP A 250 -15.65 -25.23 -28.36
CA ASP A 250 -15.22 -24.02 -29.07
C ASP A 250 -14.86 -22.85 -28.13
N ALA A 251 -15.59 -22.68 -27.02
CA ALA A 251 -15.27 -21.64 -26.04
C ALA A 251 -13.86 -21.85 -25.44
N LEU A 252 -13.50 -23.10 -25.15
CA LEU A 252 -12.15 -23.47 -24.70
C LEU A 252 -11.13 -23.22 -25.80
N LYS A 253 -11.41 -23.61 -27.06
CA LYS A 253 -10.50 -23.35 -28.19
C LYS A 253 -10.17 -21.87 -28.30
N VAL A 254 -11.19 -21.00 -28.29
CA VAL A 254 -10.99 -19.54 -28.36
C VAL A 254 -10.12 -19.05 -27.21
N SER A 255 -10.45 -19.44 -25.97
CA SER A 255 -9.70 -19.01 -24.79
C SER A 255 -8.23 -19.44 -24.85
N MET A 256 -7.97 -20.70 -25.18
CA MET A 256 -6.60 -21.25 -25.21
C MET A 256 -5.79 -20.72 -26.39
N LEU A 257 -6.39 -20.57 -27.57
CA LEU A 257 -5.70 -20.02 -28.75
C LEU A 257 -5.31 -18.55 -28.56
N ASN A 258 -6.19 -17.74 -27.94
CA ASN A 258 -5.88 -16.35 -27.61
C ASN A 258 -4.75 -16.25 -26.57
N ALA A 259 -4.84 -17.04 -25.49
CA ALA A 259 -3.79 -17.10 -24.47
C ALA A 259 -2.45 -17.53 -25.07
N LEU A 260 -2.45 -18.54 -25.94
CA LEU A 260 -1.26 -19.01 -26.63
C LEU A 260 -0.72 -17.98 -27.63
N GLY A 261 -1.59 -17.26 -28.35
CA GLY A 261 -1.22 -16.18 -29.24
C GLY A 261 -0.38 -15.12 -28.53
N ALA A 262 -0.82 -14.72 -27.33
CA ALA A 262 -0.15 -13.75 -26.48
C ALA A 262 1.12 -14.31 -25.80
N ALA A 263 1.07 -15.52 -25.24
CA ALA A 263 2.17 -16.09 -24.44
C ALA A 263 3.32 -16.67 -25.28
N SER A 264 3.04 -17.12 -26.50
CA SER A 264 3.97 -17.90 -27.30
C SER A 264 5.22 -17.12 -27.72
N LYS A 265 6.38 -17.63 -27.34
CA LYS A 265 7.71 -17.15 -27.73
C LYS A 265 8.36 -18.14 -28.70
N GLY A 266 8.64 -17.69 -29.92
CA GLY A 266 9.23 -18.52 -30.97
C GLY A 266 8.21 -19.29 -31.81
N ASN A 267 8.73 -20.03 -32.80
CA ASN A 267 7.95 -20.78 -33.77
C ASN A 267 8.19 -22.29 -33.59
N PRO A 268 7.13 -23.11 -33.54
CA PRO A 268 7.29 -24.56 -33.60
C PRO A 268 7.89 -24.98 -34.95
N PRO A 269 8.55 -26.14 -35.01
CA PRO A 269 8.97 -26.73 -36.28
C PRO A 269 7.75 -26.97 -37.16
N ALA A 270 7.88 -26.61 -38.44
CA ALA A 270 6.85 -26.86 -39.43
C ALA A 270 6.58 -28.37 -39.54
N SER A 271 5.31 -28.77 -39.47
CA SER A 271 4.90 -30.15 -39.60
C SER A 271 3.51 -30.26 -40.22
N ALA A 272 3.30 -31.24 -41.09
CA ALA A 272 1.99 -31.45 -41.74
C ALA A 272 0.82 -31.57 -40.74
N PRO A 273 0.95 -32.23 -39.56
CA PRO A 273 -0.12 -32.27 -38.57
C PRO A 273 -0.48 -30.89 -38.00
N LEU A 274 0.52 -30.02 -37.75
CA LEU A 274 0.28 -28.68 -37.24
C LEU A 274 -0.42 -27.81 -38.29
N SER A 275 0.05 -27.86 -39.55
CA SER A 275 -0.58 -27.12 -40.66
C SER A 275 -2.04 -27.56 -40.86
N ALA A 276 -2.31 -28.87 -40.81
CA ALA A 276 -3.67 -29.42 -40.91
C ALA A 276 -4.56 -28.98 -39.73
N ALA A 277 -4.02 -28.94 -38.51
CA ALA A 277 -4.74 -28.48 -37.32
C ALA A 277 -5.09 -26.99 -37.42
N LEU A 278 -4.13 -26.14 -37.80
CA LEU A 278 -4.35 -24.70 -38.00
C LEU A 278 -5.36 -24.45 -39.12
N LYS A 279 -5.26 -25.17 -40.25
CA LYS A 279 -6.25 -25.11 -41.33
C LYS A 279 -7.65 -25.44 -40.81
N THR A 280 -7.80 -26.54 -40.06
CA THR A 280 -9.07 -26.95 -39.46
C THR A 280 -9.67 -25.86 -38.56
N LEU A 281 -8.84 -25.20 -37.75
CA LEU A 281 -9.28 -24.12 -36.87
C LEU A 281 -9.66 -22.84 -37.65
N LEU A 282 -8.89 -22.48 -38.69
CA LEU A 282 -9.17 -21.34 -39.56
C LEU A 282 -10.44 -21.53 -40.39
N THR A 283 -10.76 -22.75 -40.78
CA THR A 283 -11.98 -23.10 -41.53
C THR A 283 -13.16 -23.48 -40.62
N SER A 284 -13.06 -23.25 -39.32
CA SER A 284 -14.15 -23.54 -38.38
C SER A 284 -15.40 -22.74 -38.71
N ALA A 285 -16.58 -23.37 -38.61
CA ALA A 285 -17.88 -22.69 -38.73
C ALA A 285 -18.06 -21.60 -37.66
N ASN A 286 -17.35 -21.72 -36.53
CA ASN A 286 -17.32 -20.71 -35.50
C ASN A 286 -16.26 -19.63 -35.80
N ALA A 287 -16.74 -18.46 -36.23
CA ALA A 287 -15.86 -17.35 -36.61
C ALA A 287 -14.91 -16.88 -35.49
N ARG A 288 -15.26 -17.07 -34.20
CA ARG A 288 -14.36 -16.74 -33.09
C ARG A 288 -13.18 -17.71 -32.99
N VAL A 289 -13.39 -18.99 -33.30
CA VAL A 289 -12.29 -19.99 -33.36
C VAL A 289 -11.34 -19.65 -34.49
N ALA A 290 -11.88 -19.33 -35.67
CA ALA A 290 -11.08 -18.92 -36.82
C ALA A 290 -10.27 -17.64 -36.54
N ALA A 291 -10.88 -16.64 -35.88
CA ALA A 291 -10.19 -15.42 -35.47
C ALA A 291 -9.06 -15.68 -34.47
N ALA A 292 -9.30 -16.52 -33.45
CA ALA A 292 -8.30 -16.85 -32.44
C ALA A 292 -7.12 -17.66 -32.98
N ALA A 293 -7.34 -18.48 -34.02
CA ALA A 293 -6.28 -19.25 -34.68
C ALA A 293 -5.42 -18.40 -35.65
N LEU A 294 -5.94 -17.27 -36.15
CA LEU A 294 -5.29 -16.47 -37.18
C LEU A 294 -3.90 -15.95 -36.79
N PRO A 295 -3.66 -15.38 -35.59
CA PRO A 295 -2.32 -14.92 -35.20
C PRO A 295 -1.29 -16.06 -35.18
N LEU A 296 -1.70 -17.25 -34.73
CA LEU A 296 -0.85 -18.44 -34.68
C LEU A 296 -0.51 -18.94 -36.08
N ALA A 297 -1.50 -19.00 -36.97
CA ALA A 297 -1.30 -19.40 -38.37
C ALA A 297 -0.36 -18.44 -39.12
N VAL A 298 -0.55 -17.14 -38.96
CA VAL A 298 0.32 -16.12 -39.57
C VAL A 298 1.75 -16.22 -39.06
N ARG A 299 1.94 -16.46 -37.76
CA ARG A 299 3.28 -16.52 -37.16
C ARG A 299 4.01 -17.81 -37.50
N TRP A 300 3.30 -18.95 -37.56
CA TRP A 300 3.92 -20.28 -37.63
C TRP A 300 3.91 -20.90 -39.02
N ASP A 301 2.91 -20.61 -39.86
CA ASP A 301 2.78 -21.25 -41.18
C ASP A 301 1.99 -20.43 -42.21
N ALA A 302 2.30 -19.12 -42.30
CA ALA A 302 1.60 -18.22 -43.22
C ALA A 302 1.69 -18.66 -44.69
N ASN A 303 2.78 -19.31 -45.09
CA ASN A 303 3.00 -19.72 -46.48
C ASN A 303 2.10 -20.90 -46.86
N ALA A 304 1.99 -21.94 -46.03
CA ALA A 304 1.13 -23.08 -46.34
C ALA A 304 -0.37 -22.74 -46.19
N LEU A 305 -0.70 -21.73 -45.39
CA LEU A 305 -2.07 -21.31 -45.06
C LEU A 305 -2.47 -19.97 -45.69
N ALA A 306 -1.76 -19.53 -46.74
CA ALA A 306 -1.92 -18.18 -47.31
C ALA A 306 -3.36 -17.88 -47.75
N ASN A 307 -4.06 -18.87 -48.30
CA ASN A 307 -5.45 -18.72 -48.75
C ASN A 307 -6.42 -18.56 -47.57
N GLU A 308 -6.27 -19.39 -46.55
CA GLU A 308 -7.07 -19.37 -45.33
C GLU A 308 -6.83 -18.08 -44.54
N VAL A 309 -5.57 -17.66 -44.38
CA VAL A 309 -5.18 -16.39 -43.74
C VAL A 309 -5.81 -15.21 -44.48
N LYS A 310 -5.72 -15.18 -45.81
CA LYS A 310 -6.33 -14.10 -46.62
C LYS A 310 -7.85 -14.07 -46.48
N SER A 311 -8.51 -15.23 -46.50
CA SER A 311 -9.96 -15.36 -46.38
C SER A 311 -10.46 -14.90 -45.00
N VAL A 312 -9.87 -15.42 -43.91
CA VAL A 312 -10.24 -15.05 -42.54
C VAL A 312 -9.91 -13.58 -42.28
N GLY A 313 -8.74 -13.12 -42.71
CA GLY A 313 -8.33 -11.71 -42.61
C GLY A 313 -9.30 -10.75 -43.30
N ALA A 314 -9.72 -11.06 -44.54
CA ALA A 314 -10.72 -10.26 -45.25
C ALA A 314 -12.08 -10.25 -44.54
N SER A 315 -12.52 -11.39 -44.00
CA SER A 315 -13.76 -11.48 -43.22
C SER A 315 -13.69 -10.62 -41.95
N LEU A 316 -12.57 -10.62 -41.23
CA LEU A 316 -12.35 -9.80 -40.05
C LEU A 316 -12.33 -8.30 -40.38
N VAL A 317 -11.67 -7.89 -41.47
CA VAL A 317 -11.69 -6.49 -41.93
C VAL A 317 -13.11 -6.03 -42.26
N ALA A 318 -13.90 -6.87 -42.93
CA ALA A 318 -15.30 -6.55 -43.22
C ALA A 318 -16.13 -6.40 -41.93
N LYS A 319 -15.96 -7.31 -40.96
CA LYS A 319 -16.65 -7.24 -39.65
C LYS A 319 -16.20 -6.08 -38.77
N LEU A 320 -14.95 -5.64 -38.89
CA LEU A 320 -14.46 -4.45 -38.20
C LEU A 320 -15.20 -3.18 -38.68
N ALA A 321 -15.51 -3.12 -39.98
CA ALA A 321 -16.24 -2.02 -40.61
C ALA A 321 -17.76 -2.10 -40.42
N ASP A 322 -18.29 -3.28 -40.07
CA ASP A 322 -19.72 -3.51 -39.85
C ASP A 322 -20.24 -2.81 -38.59
N LYS A 323 -21.10 -1.81 -38.77
CA LYS A 323 -21.71 -1.03 -37.67
C LYS A 323 -22.77 -1.81 -36.90
N ALA A 324 -23.23 -2.96 -37.39
CA ALA A 324 -24.16 -3.82 -36.67
C ALA A 324 -23.45 -4.64 -35.56
N GLN A 325 -22.12 -4.77 -35.62
CA GLN A 325 -21.34 -5.40 -34.56
C GLN A 325 -21.25 -4.48 -33.33
N SER A 326 -21.24 -5.08 -32.14
CA SER A 326 -20.97 -4.33 -30.91
C SER A 326 -19.54 -3.77 -30.91
N ASP A 327 -19.33 -2.66 -30.21
CA ASP A 327 -17.99 -2.10 -30.07
C ASP A 327 -17.01 -3.09 -29.42
N ASP A 328 -17.48 -3.98 -28.54
CA ASP A 328 -16.66 -5.04 -27.93
C ASP A 328 -16.17 -6.04 -28.97
N ALA A 329 -17.07 -6.53 -29.83
CA ALA A 329 -16.69 -7.44 -30.90
C ALA A 329 -15.71 -6.77 -31.88
N ARG A 330 -15.95 -5.50 -32.20
CA ARG A 330 -15.07 -4.72 -33.09
C ARG A 330 -13.70 -4.46 -32.47
N ALA A 331 -13.62 -4.22 -31.15
CA ALA A 331 -12.36 -4.08 -30.44
C ALA A 331 -11.55 -5.39 -30.42
N GLU A 332 -12.19 -6.55 -30.17
CA GLU A 332 -11.52 -7.87 -30.24
C GLU A 332 -10.97 -8.15 -31.65
N ILE A 333 -11.75 -7.83 -32.68
CA ILE A 333 -11.34 -7.93 -34.08
C ILE A 333 -10.15 -7.00 -34.36
N ALA A 334 -10.20 -5.76 -33.86
CA ALA A 334 -9.13 -4.79 -34.04
C ALA A 334 -7.79 -5.29 -33.46
N THR A 335 -7.81 -5.82 -32.22
CA THR A 335 -6.63 -6.40 -31.58
C THR A 335 -6.08 -7.57 -32.41
N THR A 336 -6.95 -8.46 -32.88
CA THR A 336 -6.53 -9.59 -33.73
C THR A 336 -5.87 -9.10 -35.03
N LEU A 337 -6.53 -8.20 -35.76
CA LEU A 337 -6.04 -7.64 -37.01
C LEU A 337 -4.72 -6.88 -36.87
N LEU A 338 -4.52 -6.20 -35.73
CA LEU A 338 -3.28 -5.49 -35.43
C LEU A 338 -2.07 -6.44 -35.33
N THR A 339 -2.26 -7.63 -34.74
CA THR A 339 -1.20 -8.65 -34.62
C THR A 339 -0.82 -9.27 -35.96
N VAL A 340 -1.75 -9.34 -36.93
CA VAL A 340 -1.53 -9.98 -38.23
C VAL A 340 -1.40 -9.00 -39.40
N ARG A 341 -1.25 -7.69 -39.11
CA ARG A 341 -1.26 -6.61 -40.10
C ARG A 341 -0.23 -6.77 -41.23
N SER A 342 0.89 -7.42 -40.97
CA SER A 342 1.93 -7.68 -41.98
C SER A 342 1.47 -8.71 -43.02
N ALA A 343 0.65 -9.68 -42.63
CA ALA A 343 0.08 -10.70 -43.52
C ALA A 343 -1.28 -10.27 -44.12
N VAL A 344 -1.96 -9.31 -43.49
CA VAL A 344 -3.23 -8.76 -43.95
C VAL A 344 -3.11 -7.23 -44.12
N PRO A 345 -2.54 -6.73 -45.24
CA PRO A 345 -2.28 -5.29 -45.42
C PRO A 345 -3.52 -4.39 -45.26
N ALA A 346 -4.71 -4.89 -45.63
CA ALA A 346 -5.97 -4.18 -45.46
C ALA A 346 -6.35 -3.94 -43.98
N ALA A 347 -5.77 -4.69 -43.04
CA ALA A 347 -6.00 -4.56 -41.61
C ALA A 347 -5.61 -3.17 -41.10
N GLN A 348 -4.43 -2.67 -41.48
CA GLN A 348 -3.94 -1.38 -41.00
C GLN A 348 -4.83 -0.23 -41.46
N ALA A 349 -5.20 -0.21 -42.74
CA ALA A 349 -6.13 0.79 -43.26
C ALA A 349 -7.49 0.73 -42.55
N GLY A 350 -8.02 -0.48 -42.31
CA GLY A 350 -9.26 -0.68 -41.57
C GLY A 350 -9.22 -0.13 -40.14
N LEU A 351 -8.11 -0.34 -39.42
CA LEU A 351 -7.91 0.16 -38.06
C LEU A 351 -7.87 1.70 -37.99
N PHE A 352 -7.08 2.34 -38.85
CA PHE A 352 -6.96 3.80 -38.86
C PHE A 352 -8.21 4.51 -39.41
N ASN A 353 -9.00 3.85 -40.27
CA ASN A 353 -10.29 4.38 -40.70
C ASN A 353 -11.27 4.56 -39.53
N LEU A 354 -11.28 3.64 -38.53
CA LEU A 354 -12.10 3.78 -37.32
C LEU A 354 -11.72 5.02 -36.49
N LEU A 355 -10.43 5.37 -36.49
CA LEU A 355 -9.91 6.53 -35.78
C LEU A 355 -10.22 7.85 -36.52
N GLY A 356 -10.46 7.80 -37.84
CA GLY A 356 -10.72 8.98 -38.67
C GLY A 356 -12.18 9.44 -38.73
N SER A 357 -13.17 8.52 -38.69
CA SER A 357 -14.60 8.85 -38.55
C SER A 357 -15.46 7.57 -38.40
N GLY A 358 -16.60 7.65 -37.69
CA GLY A 358 -17.66 6.62 -37.73
C GLY A 358 -17.62 5.50 -36.68
N ALA A 359 -16.72 5.57 -35.69
CA ALA A 359 -16.71 4.72 -34.50
C ALA A 359 -17.08 5.52 -33.24
N SER A 360 -17.55 4.84 -32.19
CA SER A 360 -17.77 5.48 -30.89
C SER A 360 -16.46 5.90 -30.24
N ALA A 361 -16.50 6.90 -29.34
CA ALA A 361 -15.31 7.34 -28.61
C ALA A 361 -14.66 6.18 -27.82
N GLY A 362 -15.47 5.32 -27.19
CA GLY A 362 -14.98 4.15 -26.46
C GLY A 362 -14.30 3.10 -27.34
N LEU A 363 -14.78 2.88 -28.57
CA LEU A 363 -14.09 2.01 -29.53
C LEU A 363 -12.78 2.65 -30.01
N GLN A 364 -12.77 3.96 -30.30
CA GLN A 364 -11.56 4.67 -30.70
C GLN A 364 -10.48 4.60 -29.63
N THR A 365 -10.82 4.84 -28.35
CA THR A 365 -9.88 4.72 -27.23
C THR A 365 -9.26 3.33 -27.15
N ARG A 366 -10.07 2.26 -27.22
CA ARG A 366 -9.55 0.87 -27.17
C ARG A 366 -8.65 0.52 -28.35
N VAL A 367 -8.99 0.99 -29.56
CA VAL A 367 -8.14 0.77 -30.75
C VAL A 367 -6.82 1.53 -30.62
N VAL A 368 -6.86 2.77 -30.14
CA VAL A 368 -5.67 3.58 -29.86
C VAL A 368 -4.76 2.91 -28.83
N GLU A 369 -5.33 2.41 -27.74
CA GLU A 369 -4.59 1.69 -26.70
C GLU A 369 -3.97 0.41 -27.26
N ALA A 370 -4.71 -0.39 -28.02
CA ALA A 370 -4.19 -1.59 -28.67
C ALA A 370 -3.03 -1.27 -29.64
N ILE A 371 -3.15 -0.21 -30.44
CA ILE A 371 -2.07 0.30 -31.30
C ILE A 371 -0.86 0.69 -30.44
N GLY A 372 -1.09 1.40 -29.34
CA GLY A 372 -0.09 1.82 -28.37
C GLY A 372 0.65 0.69 -27.67
N GLU A 373 0.11 -0.53 -27.62
CA GLU A 373 0.83 -1.70 -27.11
C GLU A 373 1.85 -2.28 -28.13
N GLN A 374 1.83 -1.82 -29.38
CA GLN A 374 2.82 -2.21 -30.38
C GLN A 374 4.10 -1.36 -30.28
N THR A 375 5.21 -1.90 -30.81
CA THR A 375 6.52 -1.23 -30.82
C THR A 375 6.91 -0.63 -32.19
N ASP A 376 6.04 -0.78 -33.19
CA ASP A 376 6.29 -0.40 -34.58
C ASP A 376 6.25 1.11 -34.80
N ALA A 377 7.31 1.68 -35.37
CA ALA A 377 7.43 3.11 -35.65
C ALA A 377 6.48 3.60 -36.76
N ALA A 378 6.07 2.72 -37.68
CA ALA A 378 5.10 3.08 -38.72
C ALA A 378 3.73 3.39 -38.11
N LEU A 379 3.32 2.63 -37.09
CA LEU A 379 2.07 2.87 -36.36
C LEU A 379 2.11 4.19 -35.58
N ALA A 380 3.26 4.55 -35.00
CA ALA A 380 3.45 5.84 -34.32
C ALA A 380 3.25 7.02 -35.27
N THR A 381 3.78 6.92 -36.49
CA THR A 381 3.66 7.95 -37.53
C THR A 381 2.21 8.13 -37.98
N GLU A 382 1.49 7.03 -38.22
CA GLU A 382 0.07 7.08 -38.60
C GLU A 382 -0.82 7.57 -37.44
N LEU A 383 -0.53 7.17 -36.20
CA LEU A 383 -1.25 7.66 -35.02
C LEU A 383 -1.05 9.17 -34.83
N ALA A 384 0.16 9.68 -35.02
CA ALA A 384 0.43 11.13 -34.96
C ALA A 384 -0.35 11.91 -36.04
N LYS A 385 -0.50 11.36 -37.25
CA LYS A 385 -1.31 11.98 -38.32
C LYS A 385 -2.80 12.03 -38.01
N VAL A 386 -3.32 11.04 -37.30
CA VAL A 386 -4.76 10.96 -36.96
C VAL A 386 -5.09 11.72 -35.67
N LEU A 387 -4.10 12.02 -34.80
CA LEU A 387 -4.28 12.73 -33.54
C LEU A 387 -5.17 13.99 -33.63
N PRO A 388 -5.02 14.90 -34.63
CA PRO A 388 -5.88 16.08 -34.73
C PRO A 388 -7.35 15.79 -35.06
N LYS A 389 -7.65 14.58 -35.56
CA LYS A 389 -9.01 14.13 -35.91
C LYS A 389 -9.74 13.47 -34.73
N LEU A 390 -9.00 13.13 -33.67
CA LEU A 390 -9.56 12.57 -32.44
C LEU A 390 -10.05 13.68 -31.51
N ALA A 391 -11.01 13.36 -30.64
CA ALA A 391 -11.51 14.26 -29.61
C ALA A 391 -11.69 13.55 -28.26
N GLY A 392 -11.74 14.32 -27.18
CA GLY A 392 -12.04 13.80 -25.83
C GLY A 392 -11.04 12.76 -25.34
N GLU A 393 -11.55 11.66 -24.81
CA GLU A 393 -10.75 10.56 -24.24
C GLU A 393 -9.84 9.89 -25.28
N ALA A 394 -10.30 9.73 -26.52
CA ALA A 394 -9.50 9.10 -27.57
C ALA A 394 -8.27 9.95 -27.97
N GLN A 395 -8.41 11.28 -27.99
CA GLN A 395 -7.29 12.20 -28.26
C GLN A 395 -6.27 12.15 -27.12
N SER A 396 -6.76 12.16 -25.87
CA SER A 396 -5.91 12.02 -24.67
C SER A 396 -5.18 10.68 -24.65
N ALA A 397 -5.87 9.58 -24.97
CA ALA A 397 -5.28 8.25 -25.07
C ALA A 397 -4.19 8.21 -26.15
N ALA A 398 -4.43 8.78 -27.33
CA ALA A 398 -3.46 8.78 -28.43
C ALA A 398 -2.20 9.55 -28.07
N LEU A 399 -2.34 10.72 -27.43
CA LEU A 399 -1.20 11.50 -26.95
C LEU A 399 -0.41 10.75 -25.88
N ASN A 400 -1.11 10.07 -24.96
CA ASN A 400 -0.45 9.23 -23.95
C ASN A 400 0.34 8.07 -24.56
N GLN A 401 -0.20 7.40 -25.58
CA GLN A 401 0.50 6.32 -26.29
C GLN A 401 1.73 6.86 -27.06
N LEU A 402 1.60 8.01 -27.73
CA LEU A 402 2.73 8.66 -28.43
C LEU A 402 3.85 9.08 -27.47
N LEU A 403 3.53 9.41 -26.22
CA LEU A 403 4.49 9.78 -25.20
C LEU A 403 5.02 8.59 -24.37
N LYS A 404 4.55 7.36 -24.64
CA LYS A 404 4.91 6.16 -23.88
C LYS A 404 6.32 5.65 -24.18
N ARG A 405 6.85 5.94 -25.38
CA ARG A 405 8.15 5.43 -25.86
C ARG A 405 8.93 6.49 -26.63
N THR A 406 10.26 6.51 -26.47
CA THR A 406 11.17 7.45 -27.15
C THR A 406 10.99 7.49 -28.68
N THR A 407 10.81 6.32 -29.31
CA THR A 407 10.61 6.21 -30.77
C THR A 407 9.32 6.86 -31.22
N TRP A 408 8.26 6.78 -30.41
CA TRP A 408 6.95 7.36 -30.70
C TRP A 408 6.94 8.87 -30.44
N VAL A 409 7.64 9.32 -29.40
CA VAL A 409 7.87 10.74 -29.14
C VAL A 409 8.57 11.41 -30.32
N THR A 410 9.51 10.71 -30.96
CA THR A 410 10.20 11.21 -32.14
C THR A 410 9.22 11.44 -33.31
N ALA A 411 8.27 10.53 -33.53
CA ALA A 411 7.23 10.70 -34.54
C ALA A 411 6.31 11.90 -34.23
N LEU A 412 5.94 12.08 -32.95
CA LEU A 412 5.17 13.25 -32.50
C LEU A 412 5.93 14.56 -32.70
N LEU A 413 7.22 14.62 -32.34
CA LEU A 413 8.05 15.81 -32.54
C LEU A 413 8.18 16.16 -34.03
N THR A 414 8.39 15.17 -34.90
CA THR A 414 8.39 15.40 -36.35
C THR A 414 7.03 15.91 -36.85
N ALA A 415 5.92 15.38 -36.33
CA ALA A 415 4.57 15.86 -36.69
C ALA A 415 4.32 17.30 -36.23
N LEU A 416 4.90 17.73 -35.10
CA LEU A 416 4.86 19.12 -34.62
C LEU A 416 5.75 20.04 -35.46
N GLU A 417 6.95 19.58 -35.83
CA GLU A 417 7.91 20.34 -36.66
C GLU A 417 7.42 20.55 -38.09
N THR A 418 6.54 19.67 -38.59
CA THR A 418 5.98 19.69 -39.95
C THR A 418 4.53 20.19 -39.99
N ASP A 419 4.05 20.79 -38.89
CA ASP A 419 2.70 21.35 -38.76
C ASP A 419 1.53 20.36 -38.99
N VAL A 420 1.80 19.05 -38.93
CA VAL A 420 0.76 18.00 -38.96
C VAL A 420 -0.05 18.00 -37.66
N VAL A 421 0.62 18.24 -36.53
CA VAL A 421 -0.01 18.37 -35.20
C VAL A 421 0.15 19.82 -34.73
N PRO A 422 -0.95 20.55 -34.48
CA PRO A 422 -0.86 21.89 -33.90
C PRO A 422 -0.30 21.85 -32.46
N PRO A 423 0.65 22.75 -32.10
CA PRO A 423 1.21 22.80 -30.73
C PRO A 423 0.17 22.99 -29.62
N ALA A 424 -0.96 23.63 -29.93
CA ALA A 424 -2.07 23.84 -29.01
C ALA A 424 -2.70 22.52 -28.48
N LEU A 425 -2.57 21.41 -29.22
CA LEU A 425 -3.11 20.10 -28.82
C LEU A 425 -2.32 19.41 -27.69
N LEU A 426 -1.08 19.83 -27.42
CA LEU A 426 -0.26 19.17 -26.39
C LEU A 426 -0.71 19.52 -24.98
N GLY A 427 -1.13 20.77 -24.75
CA GLY A 427 -1.35 21.30 -23.41
C GLY A 427 -0.07 21.37 -22.55
N PRO A 428 -0.11 22.05 -21.38
CA PRO A 428 1.08 22.34 -20.58
C PRO A 428 1.79 21.08 -20.05
N ALA A 429 1.03 20.08 -19.61
CA ALA A 429 1.57 18.85 -19.03
C ALA A 429 2.42 18.04 -20.03
N ASN A 430 1.98 17.94 -21.29
CA ASN A 430 2.72 17.16 -22.29
C ASN A 430 3.91 17.94 -22.86
N ILE A 431 3.81 19.28 -22.95
CA ILE A 431 4.96 20.12 -23.28
C ILE A 431 6.07 19.93 -22.22
N HIS A 432 5.70 19.90 -20.94
CA HIS A 432 6.64 19.62 -19.86
C HIS A 432 7.30 18.25 -20.06
N ARG A 433 6.52 17.17 -20.25
CA ARG A 433 7.03 15.80 -20.50
C ARG A 433 8.03 15.74 -21.67
N LEU A 434 7.78 16.48 -22.75
CA LEU A 434 8.70 16.56 -23.89
C LEU A 434 10.00 17.31 -23.53
N ARG A 435 9.90 18.45 -22.85
CA ARG A 435 11.06 19.26 -22.46
C ARG A 435 11.98 18.55 -21.45
N VAL A 436 11.42 17.74 -20.56
CA VAL A 436 12.15 17.01 -19.50
C VAL A 436 12.43 15.56 -19.84
N HIS A 437 12.21 15.17 -21.11
CA HIS A 437 12.36 13.79 -21.55
C HIS A 437 13.73 13.20 -21.18
N PRO A 438 13.81 11.93 -20.71
CA PRO A 438 15.05 11.33 -20.22
C PRO A 438 16.15 11.22 -21.28
N ASP A 439 15.75 10.95 -22.54
CA ASP A 439 16.62 10.99 -23.71
C ASP A 439 17.05 12.43 -24.02
N PRO A 440 18.36 12.77 -23.91
CA PRO A 440 18.87 14.11 -24.17
C PRO A 440 18.59 14.62 -25.58
N ALA A 441 18.54 13.74 -26.59
CA ALA A 441 18.28 14.14 -27.98
C ALA A 441 16.82 14.63 -28.13
N VAL A 442 15.89 13.91 -27.52
CA VAL A 442 14.47 14.27 -27.50
C VAL A 442 14.25 15.56 -26.71
N SER A 443 14.78 15.64 -25.49
CA SER A 443 14.67 16.86 -24.67
C SER A 443 15.28 18.07 -25.37
N LYS A 444 16.45 17.93 -26.02
CA LYS A 444 17.06 19.02 -26.79
C LYS A 444 16.18 19.47 -27.95
N ARG A 445 15.63 18.54 -28.73
CA ARG A 445 14.70 18.87 -29.83
C ARG A 445 13.44 19.56 -29.33
N ALA A 446 12.83 19.02 -28.27
CA ALA A 446 11.64 19.60 -27.66
C ALA A 446 11.88 21.01 -27.12
N ASN A 447 13.00 21.25 -26.42
CA ASN A 447 13.35 22.58 -25.93
C ASN A 447 13.58 23.55 -27.09
N ALA A 448 14.36 23.17 -28.11
CA ALA A 448 14.58 24.03 -29.28
C ALA A 448 13.29 24.39 -30.02
N LEU A 449 12.40 23.41 -30.21
CA LEU A 449 11.09 23.62 -30.82
C LEU A 449 10.23 24.59 -29.99
N MET A 450 10.18 24.38 -28.67
CA MET A 450 9.37 25.22 -27.79
C MET A 450 9.96 26.62 -27.59
N ASP A 451 11.28 26.77 -27.57
CA ASP A 451 11.97 28.06 -27.51
C ASP A 451 11.73 28.87 -28.79
N LYS A 452 11.69 28.20 -29.96
CA LYS A 452 11.30 28.83 -31.23
C LYS A 452 9.84 29.28 -31.21
N LEU A 453 8.95 28.51 -30.59
CA LEU A 453 7.51 28.79 -30.55
C LEU A 453 7.11 29.80 -29.44
N ARG A 454 7.88 29.89 -28.33
CA ARG A 454 7.48 30.62 -27.11
C ARG A 454 8.58 31.49 -26.45
N GLY A 455 9.86 31.39 -26.83
CA GLY A 455 10.98 32.13 -26.24
C GLY A 455 11.69 31.42 -25.05
N PRO A 456 12.79 32.01 -24.48
CA PRO A 456 13.58 31.38 -23.41
C PRO A 456 12.86 31.35 -22.05
N ALA A 457 12.63 30.15 -21.52
CA ALA A 457 11.78 29.93 -20.34
C ALA A 457 12.19 30.67 -19.05
N ALA A 458 13.49 30.82 -18.78
CA ALA A 458 13.95 31.44 -17.52
C ALA A 458 13.72 32.96 -17.45
N LYS A 459 13.83 33.65 -18.60
CA LYS A 459 13.59 35.10 -18.69
C LYS A 459 12.10 35.40 -18.56
N GLU A 460 11.26 34.61 -19.21
CA GLU A 460 9.79 34.70 -19.13
C GLU A 460 9.28 34.56 -17.68
N LYS A 461 9.80 33.59 -16.92
CA LYS A 461 9.37 33.36 -15.52
C LYS A 461 9.74 34.51 -14.58
N ALA A 462 10.93 35.08 -14.70
CA ALA A 462 11.36 36.20 -13.86
C ALA A 462 10.48 37.44 -14.09
N ASP A 463 10.18 37.75 -15.35
CA ASP A 463 9.30 38.87 -15.73
C ASP A 463 7.85 38.63 -15.26
N LEU A 464 7.35 37.40 -15.35
CA LEU A 464 6.01 37.02 -14.85
C LEU A 464 5.89 37.13 -13.33
N ILE A 465 6.90 36.69 -12.57
CA ILE A 465 6.91 36.82 -11.10
C ILE A 465 6.89 38.30 -10.72
N ALA A 466 7.73 39.13 -11.34
CA ALA A 466 7.76 40.58 -11.09
C ALA A 466 6.42 41.25 -11.40
N LYS A 467 5.78 40.84 -12.51
CA LYS A 467 4.46 41.34 -12.94
C LYS A 467 3.31 40.95 -11.99
N PHE A 468 3.28 39.71 -11.53
CA PHE A 468 2.13 39.18 -10.77
C PHE A 468 2.25 39.35 -9.26
N THR A 469 3.46 39.50 -8.70
CA THR A 469 3.67 39.73 -7.25
C THR A 469 2.80 40.85 -6.66
N PRO A 470 2.71 42.07 -7.26
CA PRO A 470 1.85 43.12 -6.70
C PRO A 470 0.35 42.81 -6.82
N GLU A 471 -0.07 41.98 -7.78
CA GLU A 471 -1.47 41.62 -7.99
C GLU A 471 -1.94 40.53 -7.02
N VAL A 472 -1.09 39.53 -6.73
CA VAL A 472 -1.44 38.44 -5.79
C VAL A 472 -1.38 38.85 -4.33
N ALA A 473 -0.72 39.99 -4.02
CA ALA A 473 -0.71 40.58 -2.68
C ALA A 473 -2.04 41.26 -2.31
N LYS A 474 -2.91 41.54 -3.29
CA LYS A 474 -4.26 42.08 -3.05
C LYS A 474 -5.18 40.97 -2.51
N PRO A 475 -6.26 41.31 -1.76
CA PRO A 475 -7.26 40.32 -1.34
C PRO A 475 -7.84 39.55 -2.53
N GLY A 476 -7.87 38.21 -2.43
CA GLY A 476 -8.44 37.31 -3.43
C GLY A 476 -9.72 36.62 -2.97
N ASN A 477 -10.41 35.96 -3.90
CA ASN A 477 -11.61 35.17 -3.61
C ASN A 477 -11.24 33.71 -3.29
N ALA A 478 -11.27 33.36 -2.00
CA ALA A 478 -10.92 32.01 -1.54
C ALA A 478 -11.87 30.90 -2.04
N ALA A 479 -13.14 31.20 -2.32
CA ALA A 479 -14.08 30.21 -2.84
C ALA A 479 -13.74 29.82 -4.29
N LYS A 480 -13.50 30.82 -5.16
CA LYS A 480 -12.97 30.58 -6.53
C LYS A 480 -11.59 29.93 -6.49
N GLY A 481 -10.76 30.36 -5.55
CA GLY A 481 -9.45 29.76 -5.30
C GLY A 481 -9.50 28.27 -4.99
N LYS A 482 -10.49 27.82 -4.22
CA LYS A 482 -10.72 26.40 -3.92
C LYS A 482 -11.05 25.59 -5.18
N GLU A 483 -11.89 26.12 -6.06
CA GLU A 483 -12.24 25.48 -7.33
C GLU A 483 -11.01 25.31 -8.21
N LEU A 484 -10.25 26.40 -8.40
CA LEU A 484 -9.02 26.39 -9.19
C LEU A 484 -7.94 25.48 -8.59
N PHE A 485 -7.80 25.46 -7.26
CA PHE A 485 -6.90 24.53 -6.56
C PHE A 485 -7.30 23.07 -6.81
N THR A 486 -8.60 22.76 -6.73
CA THR A 486 -9.13 21.41 -6.94
C THR A 486 -8.82 20.92 -8.35
N GLN A 487 -8.95 21.79 -9.34
CA GLN A 487 -8.70 21.44 -10.74
C GLN A 487 -7.21 21.27 -11.06
N ASN A 488 -6.34 22.12 -10.48
CA ASN A 488 -4.97 22.27 -10.94
C ASN A 488 -3.91 21.72 -9.98
N CYS A 489 -4.16 21.76 -8.67
CA CYS A 489 -3.16 21.47 -7.64
C CYS A 489 -3.49 20.19 -6.85
N ALA A 490 -4.77 19.92 -6.62
CA ALA A 490 -5.24 18.81 -5.78
C ALA A 490 -4.90 17.42 -6.37
N ASN A 491 -4.64 17.31 -7.67
CA ASN A 491 -4.17 16.07 -8.30
C ASN A 491 -2.84 15.58 -7.70
N CYS A 492 -2.00 16.50 -7.22
CA CYS A 492 -0.69 16.18 -6.68
C CYS A 492 -0.53 16.55 -5.21
N HIS A 493 -1.17 17.62 -4.74
CA HIS A 493 -0.94 18.19 -3.41
C HIS A 493 -2.15 18.04 -2.48
N LEU A 494 -1.86 17.77 -1.21
CA LEU A 494 -2.84 17.85 -0.12
C LEU A 494 -2.91 19.27 0.44
N LEU A 495 -4.10 19.83 0.62
CA LEU A 495 -4.33 21.02 1.44
C LEU A 495 -5.48 20.73 2.42
N GLY A 496 -5.16 20.55 3.69
CA GLY A 496 -6.06 19.92 4.65
C GLY A 496 -6.33 18.47 4.23
N GLN A 497 -7.57 18.21 3.79
CA GLN A 497 -7.98 16.90 3.24
C GLN A 497 -8.21 16.94 1.72
N LEU A 498 -8.07 18.11 1.08
CA LEU A 498 -8.34 18.28 -0.34
C LEU A 498 -7.11 17.91 -1.16
N GLY A 499 -7.24 16.90 -2.02
CA GLY A 499 -6.23 16.48 -2.99
C GLY A 499 -5.50 15.18 -2.65
N ASN A 500 -4.33 14.97 -3.27
CA ASN A 500 -3.58 13.72 -3.25
C ASN A 500 -2.18 13.90 -2.65
N ASN A 501 -1.54 12.80 -2.25
CA ASN A 501 -0.20 12.78 -1.66
C ASN A 501 0.86 12.30 -2.68
N VAL A 502 1.04 13.07 -3.76
CA VAL A 502 2.10 12.82 -4.77
C VAL A 502 3.22 13.84 -4.60
N GLY A 503 2.88 15.13 -4.55
CA GLY A 503 3.75 16.22 -4.15
C GLY A 503 3.65 16.52 -2.65
N PRO A 504 4.42 17.51 -2.16
CA PRO A 504 4.39 17.92 -0.75
C PRO A 504 2.98 18.24 -0.24
N ASN A 505 2.72 17.91 1.03
CA ASN A 505 1.50 18.35 1.71
C ASN A 505 1.59 19.86 1.97
N LEU A 506 0.63 20.61 1.42
CA LEU A 506 0.53 22.07 1.49
C LEU A 506 -0.22 22.56 2.75
N THR A 507 -0.69 21.68 3.62
CA THR A 507 -1.33 22.07 4.90
C THR A 507 -0.34 22.88 5.75
N GLY A 508 -0.71 24.12 6.10
CA GLY A 508 0.15 25.05 6.82
C GLY A 508 1.13 25.84 5.93
N MET A 509 1.22 25.53 4.62
CA MET A 509 2.05 26.30 3.68
C MET A 509 1.57 27.74 3.50
N GLY A 510 0.32 28.03 3.90
CA GLY A 510 -0.19 29.39 3.94
C GLY A 510 0.65 30.35 4.79
N ALA A 511 1.45 29.84 5.74
CA ALA A 511 2.37 30.63 6.55
C ALA A 511 3.49 31.35 5.75
N HIS A 512 3.79 30.90 4.52
CA HIS A 512 4.71 31.56 3.59
C HIS A 512 4.10 32.80 2.89
N GLY A 513 2.77 32.88 2.84
CA GLY A 513 2.04 33.97 2.20
C GLY A 513 2.06 33.96 0.65
N PRO A 514 1.25 34.80 -0.01
CA PRO A 514 1.02 34.73 -1.46
C PRO A 514 2.26 35.00 -2.33
N ALA A 515 3.10 35.97 -1.96
CA ALA A 515 4.24 36.38 -2.77
C ALA A 515 5.33 35.30 -2.88
N GLU A 516 5.61 34.61 -1.77
CA GLU A 516 6.60 33.53 -1.75
C GLU A 516 6.08 32.29 -2.50
N LEU A 517 4.80 31.92 -2.25
CA LEU A 517 4.16 30.79 -2.93
C LEU A 517 4.02 31.00 -4.44
N LEU A 518 3.81 32.24 -4.92
CA LEU A 518 3.74 32.55 -6.35
C LEU A 518 5.01 32.11 -7.09
N GLY A 519 6.19 32.34 -6.50
CA GLY A 519 7.45 31.94 -7.10
C GLY A 519 7.58 30.42 -7.23
N GLN A 520 7.09 29.67 -6.24
CA GLN A 520 7.10 28.21 -6.24
C GLN A 520 6.11 27.62 -7.28
N ILE A 521 5.00 28.31 -7.53
CA ILE A 521 3.98 27.88 -8.52
C ILE A 521 4.45 28.16 -9.95
N LEU A 522 5.02 29.34 -10.23
CA LEU A 522 5.45 29.71 -11.58
C LEU A 522 6.80 29.08 -11.97
N ASP A 523 7.67 28.80 -10.99
CA ASP A 523 8.95 28.17 -11.22
C ASP A 523 9.22 26.97 -10.28
N PRO A 524 8.47 25.86 -10.45
CA PRO A 524 8.58 24.69 -9.57
C PRO A 524 9.94 23.96 -9.67
N ASN A 525 10.74 24.28 -10.69
CA ASN A 525 12.08 23.71 -10.89
C ASN A 525 13.18 24.56 -10.24
N LYS A 526 12.87 25.76 -9.74
CA LYS A 526 13.84 26.64 -9.07
C LYS A 526 14.36 26.00 -7.79
N GLU A 527 13.48 25.34 -7.04
CA GLU A 527 13.81 24.61 -5.83
C GLU A 527 13.01 23.30 -5.79
N VAL A 528 13.71 22.17 -5.89
CA VAL A 528 13.10 20.84 -5.80
C VAL A 528 13.70 20.11 -4.61
N ASP A 529 12.85 19.75 -3.65
CA ASP A 529 13.26 18.88 -2.55
C ASP A 529 13.60 17.49 -3.10
N ILE A 530 14.71 16.90 -2.62
CA ILE A 530 15.23 15.61 -3.10
C ILE A 530 14.19 14.48 -3.04
N ALA A 531 13.24 14.55 -2.10
CA ALA A 531 12.16 13.58 -1.97
C ALA A 531 11.12 13.65 -3.12
N TYR A 532 11.08 14.75 -3.87
CA TYR A 532 10.12 15.02 -4.95
C TYR A 532 10.77 15.24 -6.31
N VAL A 533 12.07 14.94 -6.44
CA VAL A 533 12.76 14.93 -7.73
C VAL A 533 12.25 13.76 -8.55
N ALA A 534 11.82 14.03 -9.79
CA ALA A 534 11.31 13.01 -10.68
C ALA A 534 12.42 12.04 -11.10
N ILE A 535 12.16 10.74 -10.96
CA ILE A 535 12.96 9.65 -11.50
C ILE A 535 12.27 9.15 -12.75
N SER A 536 13.04 9.09 -13.84
CA SER A 536 12.59 8.48 -15.10
C SER A 536 13.15 7.08 -15.21
N VAL A 537 12.29 6.12 -15.54
CA VAL A 537 12.65 4.72 -15.75
C VAL A 537 12.25 4.30 -17.16
N GLU A 538 13.20 3.72 -17.89
CA GLU A 538 12.98 3.06 -19.17
C GLU A 538 12.99 1.55 -18.96
N THR A 539 11.95 0.85 -19.40
CA THR A 539 11.91 -0.62 -19.39
C THR A 539 12.64 -1.20 -20.61
N LYS A 540 12.97 -2.49 -20.56
CA LYS A 540 13.59 -3.22 -21.68
C LYS A 540 12.69 -3.27 -22.93
N ASP A 541 11.38 -3.16 -22.72
CA ASP A 541 10.38 -3.07 -23.79
C ASP A 541 10.22 -1.63 -24.32
N GLY A 542 11.05 -0.70 -23.83
CA GLY A 542 11.14 0.69 -24.30
C GLY A 542 10.06 1.63 -23.73
N GLU A 543 9.31 1.20 -22.72
CA GLU A 543 8.35 2.09 -22.04
C GLU A 543 9.07 3.05 -21.11
N LEU A 544 8.64 4.31 -21.13
CA LEU A 544 9.07 5.34 -20.20
C LEU A 544 8.03 5.53 -19.10
N THR A 545 8.48 5.61 -17.86
CA THR A 545 7.64 5.99 -16.72
C THR A 545 8.41 6.94 -15.83
N ASP A 546 7.80 8.09 -15.55
CA ASP A 546 8.31 9.09 -14.62
C ASP A 546 7.52 9.07 -13.32
N GLY A 547 8.21 9.26 -12.20
CA GLY A 547 7.57 9.41 -10.90
C GLY A 547 8.59 9.58 -9.77
N ILE A 548 8.09 9.73 -8.55
CA ILE A 548 8.90 9.72 -7.34
C ILE A 548 9.04 8.27 -6.84
N VAL A 549 10.22 7.88 -6.37
CA VAL A 549 10.43 6.55 -5.79
C VAL A 549 9.85 6.52 -4.38
N ILE A 550 8.78 5.76 -4.17
CA ILE A 550 8.13 5.64 -2.85
C ILE A 550 8.53 4.35 -2.11
N ARG A 551 9.00 3.34 -2.84
CA ARG A 551 9.43 2.03 -2.30
C ARG A 551 10.36 1.34 -3.28
N GLU A 552 11.45 0.76 -2.78
CA GLU A 552 12.38 -0.05 -3.58
C GLU A 552 12.91 -1.22 -2.74
N ASN A 553 13.08 -2.39 -3.38
CA ASN A 553 13.83 -3.53 -2.86
C ASN A 553 14.59 -4.22 -4.01
N GLN A 554 15.24 -5.35 -3.74
CA GLN A 554 16.06 -6.04 -4.76
C GLN A 554 15.27 -6.51 -6.00
N SER A 555 13.96 -6.72 -5.88
CA SER A 555 13.11 -7.25 -6.95
C SER A 555 12.23 -6.20 -7.62
N VAL A 556 11.89 -5.11 -6.91
CA VAL A 556 10.91 -4.12 -7.41
C VAL A 556 11.26 -2.67 -7.03
N VAL A 557 10.94 -1.75 -7.94
CA VAL A 557 10.91 -0.29 -7.75
C VAL A 557 9.46 0.17 -7.92
N VAL A 558 8.93 0.93 -6.96
CA VAL A 558 7.59 1.54 -7.07
C VAL A 558 7.73 3.03 -7.28
N LEU A 559 7.28 3.49 -8.45
CA LEU A 559 7.17 4.90 -8.78
C LEU A 559 5.76 5.40 -8.48
N LYS A 560 5.64 6.62 -7.99
CA LYS A 560 4.36 7.31 -7.82
C LYS A 560 4.32 8.59 -8.65
N ASN A 561 3.22 8.81 -9.35
CA ASN A 561 2.95 10.05 -10.07
C ASN A 561 1.45 10.40 -9.98
N ALA A 562 1.01 11.39 -10.75
CA ALA A 562 -0.40 11.82 -10.76
C ALA A 562 -1.38 10.71 -11.20
N ALA A 563 -0.93 9.70 -11.94
CA ALA A 563 -1.74 8.55 -12.35
C ALA A 563 -1.78 7.43 -11.29
N GLY A 564 -1.00 7.53 -10.21
CA GLY A 564 -0.94 6.56 -9.12
C GLY A 564 0.43 5.89 -8.98
N GLU A 565 0.43 4.69 -8.39
CA GLU A 565 1.63 3.90 -8.13
C GLU A 565 1.84 2.86 -9.23
N LYS A 566 3.06 2.76 -9.78
CA LYS A 566 3.47 1.74 -10.75
C LYS A 566 4.61 0.94 -10.16
N GLU A 567 4.41 -0.36 -10.01
CA GLU A 567 5.45 -1.31 -9.61
C GLU A 567 6.20 -1.83 -10.86
N LEU A 568 7.51 -1.70 -10.84
CA LEU A 568 8.43 -2.09 -11.91
C LEU A 568 9.39 -3.14 -11.37
N LYS A 569 9.49 -4.31 -12.01
CA LYS A 569 10.50 -5.30 -11.64
C LYS A 569 11.88 -4.78 -12.01
N THR A 570 12.85 -4.93 -11.11
CA THR A 570 14.23 -4.52 -11.36
C THR A 570 14.84 -5.24 -12.57
N SER A 571 14.40 -6.48 -12.85
CA SER A 571 14.78 -7.24 -14.03
C SER A 571 14.34 -6.63 -15.36
N ASP A 572 13.29 -5.81 -15.35
CA ASP A 572 12.65 -5.28 -16.56
C ASP A 572 13.12 -3.85 -16.84
N ILE A 573 13.88 -3.24 -15.93
CA ILE A 573 14.45 -1.90 -16.08
C ILE A 573 15.67 -1.97 -16.99
N LYS A 574 15.66 -1.16 -18.04
CA LYS A 574 16.80 -0.92 -18.94
C LYS A 574 17.67 0.22 -18.43
N SER A 575 17.06 1.35 -18.07
CA SER A 575 17.77 2.51 -17.55
C SER A 575 16.93 3.27 -16.51
N ARG A 576 17.61 3.96 -15.59
CA ARG A 576 16.97 4.86 -14.62
C ARG A 576 17.78 6.15 -14.51
N LYS A 577 17.11 7.30 -14.43
CA LYS A 577 17.77 8.60 -14.40
C LYS A 577 17.05 9.55 -13.44
N ASN A 578 17.84 10.19 -12.57
CA ASN A 578 17.38 11.35 -11.83
C ASN A 578 17.32 12.55 -12.80
N THR A 579 16.15 13.15 -12.94
CA THR A 579 15.92 14.25 -13.90
C THR A 579 16.44 15.60 -13.41
N GLY A 580 16.70 15.75 -12.10
CA GLY A 580 17.03 17.01 -11.45
C GLY A 580 15.87 18.01 -11.43
N ARG A 581 14.65 17.57 -11.78
CA ARG A 581 13.46 18.42 -11.95
C ARG A 581 12.31 17.95 -11.08
N SER A 582 11.39 18.87 -10.81
CA SER A 582 10.16 18.59 -10.07
C SER A 582 9.20 17.78 -10.93
N LEU A 583 8.42 16.90 -10.29
CA LEU A 583 7.26 16.26 -10.92
C LEU A 583 6.07 17.24 -11.09
N MET A 584 6.12 18.42 -10.46
CA MET A 584 5.11 19.47 -10.63
C MET A 584 5.18 20.05 -12.06
N PRO A 585 4.05 20.10 -12.79
CA PRO A 585 4.00 20.69 -14.13
C PRO A 585 4.37 22.18 -14.15
N GLU A 586 4.76 22.68 -15.32
CA GLU A 586 4.86 24.12 -15.59
C GLU A 586 3.63 24.61 -16.35
N GLY A 587 3.45 25.94 -16.47
CA GLY A 587 2.35 26.53 -17.26
C GLY A 587 1.22 27.16 -16.46
N PHE A 588 1.38 27.32 -15.14
CA PHE A 588 0.34 27.90 -14.28
C PHE A 588 0.09 29.39 -14.50
N GLU A 589 0.94 30.08 -15.27
CA GLU A 589 0.69 31.46 -15.73
C GLU A 589 -0.60 31.59 -16.57
N ALA A 590 -1.07 30.47 -17.16
CA ALA A 590 -2.33 30.42 -17.89
C ALA A 590 -3.56 30.73 -17.02
N LEU A 591 -3.47 30.62 -15.69
CA LEU A 591 -4.53 31.02 -14.76
C LEU A 591 -4.72 32.55 -14.69
N GLY A 592 -3.75 33.33 -15.19
CA GLY A 592 -3.74 34.79 -15.12
C GLY A 592 -3.56 35.32 -13.69
N ALA A 593 -3.41 36.65 -13.57
CA ALA A 593 -3.17 37.31 -12.28
C ALA A 593 -4.33 37.10 -11.29
N GLU A 594 -5.58 37.16 -11.76
CA GLU A 594 -6.77 36.95 -10.92
C GLU A 594 -6.88 35.50 -10.43
N GLY A 595 -6.72 34.52 -11.32
CA GLY A 595 -6.78 33.10 -10.94
C GLY A 595 -5.67 32.70 -9.96
N LEU A 596 -4.44 33.20 -10.19
CA LEU A 596 -3.32 32.99 -9.26
C LEU A 596 -3.57 33.64 -7.90
N ARG A 597 -4.09 34.88 -7.87
CA ARG A 597 -4.46 35.57 -6.62
C ARG A 597 -5.50 34.78 -5.84
N ASP A 598 -6.54 34.28 -6.50
CA ASP A 598 -7.63 33.54 -5.85
C ASP A 598 -7.15 32.19 -5.31
N VAL A 599 -6.36 31.42 -6.09
CA VAL A 599 -5.74 30.15 -5.62
C VAL A 599 -4.84 30.40 -4.40
N LEU A 600 -3.99 31.43 -4.46
CA LEU A 600 -3.11 31.80 -3.35
C LEU A 600 -3.91 32.28 -2.13
N ALA A 601 -5.02 32.99 -2.32
CA ALA A 601 -5.92 33.37 -1.23
C ALA A 601 -6.53 32.15 -0.54
N PHE A 602 -6.87 31.09 -1.30
CA PHE A 602 -7.34 29.83 -0.72
C PHE A 602 -6.23 29.07 0.03
N ILE A 603 -5.04 28.91 -0.56
CA ILE A 603 -3.89 28.25 0.08
C ILE A 603 -3.48 28.99 1.35
N ALA A 604 -3.30 30.31 1.26
CA ALA A 604 -2.94 31.15 2.40
C ALA A 604 -4.07 31.27 3.43
N GLY A 605 -5.33 31.16 3.01
CA GLY A 605 -6.50 31.16 3.89
C GLY A 605 -6.65 29.89 4.74
N SER A 606 -5.94 28.81 4.41
CA SER A 606 -5.90 27.59 5.25
C SER A 606 -5.07 27.75 6.53
N GLU A 607 -4.24 28.79 6.60
CA GLU A 607 -3.41 29.13 7.75
C GLU A 607 -3.51 30.63 7.98
N THR A 608 -4.44 31.05 8.83
CA THR A 608 -4.69 32.46 9.16
C THR A 608 -4.03 32.91 10.45
N ARG A 609 -3.46 31.97 11.20
CA ARG A 609 -2.90 32.20 12.52
C ARG A 609 -1.41 32.49 12.46
N PHE A 610 -0.65 31.71 11.70
CA PHE A 610 0.80 31.81 11.69
C PHE A 610 1.37 32.39 10.39
N ARG A 611 2.44 33.18 10.51
CA ARG A 611 3.26 33.67 9.39
C ARG A 611 4.73 33.50 9.71
N PHE A 612 5.51 32.99 8.76
CA PHE A 612 6.96 32.94 8.91
C PHE A 612 7.54 34.33 8.74
N ILE A 613 8.54 34.67 9.54
CA ILE A 613 9.36 35.86 9.32
C ILE A 613 10.59 35.41 8.54
N ASP A 614 10.81 35.99 7.37
CA ASP A 614 12.00 35.72 6.58
C ASP A 614 13.24 36.29 7.29
N LEU A 615 14.10 35.39 7.76
CA LEU A 615 15.37 35.72 8.40
C LEU A 615 16.56 35.66 7.43
N SER A 616 16.34 35.45 6.13
CA SER A 616 17.41 35.30 5.13
C SER A 616 18.43 36.45 5.16
N SER A 617 17.97 37.70 5.35
CA SER A 617 18.83 38.88 5.49
C SER A 617 19.49 39.02 6.87
N ALA A 618 18.96 38.34 7.88
CA ALA A 618 19.43 38.37 9.26
C ALA A 618 20.38 37.20 9.60
N PHE A 619 20.43 36.15 8.76
CA PHE A 619 21.35 35.03 8.96
C PHE A 619 22.81 35.47 8.86
N THR A 620 23.60 35.04 9.83
CA THR A 620 25.01 35.44 9.96
C THR A 620 25.98 34.30 9.68
N ALA A 621 25.52 33.04 9.80
CA ALA A 621 26.35 31.84 9.69
C ALA A 621 25.62 30.67 8.98
N SER A 622 26.37 29.61 8.68
CA SER A 622 25.85 28.33 8.20
C SER A 622 25.95 27.27 9.29
N THR A 623 24.88 26.49 9.49
CA THR A 623 24.88 25.36 10.44
C THR A 623 25.82 24.22 10.04
N ARG A 624 26.40 24.26 8.84
CA ARG A 624 27.44 23.31 8.39
C ARG A 624 28.84 23.67 8.90
N ASP A 625 29.03 24.92 9.32
CA ASP A 625 30.30 25.45 9.80
C ASP A 625 30.32 25.48 11.34
N GLY A 626 31.48 25.74 11.91
CA GLY A 626 31.60 26.09 13.33
C GLY A 626 30.99 27.47 13.62
N LEU A 627 30.16 27.56 14.66
CA LEU A 627 29.39 28.75 15.02
C LEU A 627 29.97 29.53 16.19
N TYR A 628 30.88 28.97 17.00
CA TYR A 628 31.27 29.59 18.28
C TYR A 628 32.77 29.77 18.45
N ALA A 629 33.52 28.69 18.68
CA ALA A 629 34.94 28.75 19.00
C ALA A 629 35.80 29.06 17.76
N GLY A 630 35.33 28.68 16.57
CA GLY A 630 35.99 28.91 15.29
C GLY A 630 35.12 28.44 14.12
N LYS A 631 35.60 28.62 12.88
CA LYS A 631 34.83 28.36 11.66
C LYS A 631 34.79 26.87 11.26
N GLU A 632 35.72 26.07 11.77
CA GLU A 632 35.75 24.64 11.46
C GLU A 632 34.57 23.89 12.11
N PRO A 633 33.97 22.88 11.46
CA PRO A 633 32.76 22.20 11.97
C PRO A 633 32.87 21.60 13.38
N ASN A 634 34.09 21.25 13.82
CA ASN A 634 34.37 20.75 15.16
C ASN A 634 34.53 21.85 16.23
N GLN A 635 34.50 23.13 15.86
CA GLN A 635 34.63 24.28 16.74
C GLN A 635 33.27 24.91 17.11
N GLY A 636 32.28 24.04 17.29
CA GLY A 636 30.95 24.35 17.79
C GLY A 636 29.91 24.57 16.70
N SER A 637 29.60 23.53 15.93
CA SER A 637 28.52 23.52 14.93
C SER A 637 27.16 23.16 15.56
N LEU A 638 26.08 23.49 14.83
CA LEU A 638 24.70 23.12 15.19
C LEU A 638 24.09 22.28 14.06
N PRO A 639 24.46 20.99 13.92
CA PRO A 639 24.09 20.19 12.76
C PRO A 639 22.58 19.91 12.73
N LEU A 640 21.93 20.28 11.62
CA LEU A 640 20.52 20.04 11.40
C LEU A 640 20.28 18.63 10.84
N ILE A 641 19.33 17.91 11.45
CA ILE A 641 18.83 16.62 10.94
C ILE A 641 17.44 16.76 10.30
N LYS A 642 16.80 17.93 10.47
CA LYS A 642 15.52 18.28 9.85
C LYS A 642 15.52 19.74 9.42
N THR A 643 15.23 19.97 8.14
CA THR A 643 15.07 21.28 7.49
C THR A 643 13.64 21.40 6.93
N GLY A 644 13.24 22.59 6.49
CA GLY A 644 11.87 22.90 6.06
C GLY A 644 10.90 23.05 7.23
N ALA A 645 9.66 22.59 7.06
CA ALA A 645 8.60 22.73 8.05
C ALA A 645 8.86 21.90 9.32
N VAL A 646 9.05 22.57 10.45
CA VAL A 646 9.22 22.00 11.78
C VAL A 646 8.06 22.46 12.66
N ASN A 647 7.33 21.53 13.28
CA ASN A 647 6.34 21.88 14.29
C ASN A 647 6.96 21.75 15.69
N ALA A 648 6.89 22.80 16.49
CA ALA A 648 7.26 22.79 17.90
C ALA A 648 6.06 23.24 18.73
N TYR A 649 5.51 22.32 19.53
CA TYR A 649 4.39 22.60 20.44
C TYR A 649 3.16 23.23 19.77
N GLY A 650 2.82 22.78 18.56
CA GLY A 650 1.68 23.30 17.79
C GLY A 650 2.00 24.54 16.96
N VAL A 651 3.23 25.06 17.02
CA VAL A 651 3.67 26.22 16.24
C VAL A 651 4.53 25.75 15.07
N PRO A 652 4.18 26.11 13.81
CA PRO A 652 5.02 25.80 12.67
C PRO A 652 6.23 26.76 12.62
N PHE A 653 7.37 26.26 12.17
CA PHE A 653 8.59 27.01 11.89
C PHE A 653 9.15 26.55 10.53
N ASN A 654 9.76 27.47 9.78
CA ASN A 654 10.51 27.13 8.57
C ASN A 654 12.01 27.18 8.88
N VAL A 655 12.66 26.02 9.00
CA VAL A 655 14.11 25.91 9.24
C VAL A 655 14.83 25.82 7.90
N VAL A 656 15.61 26.83 7.56
CA VAL A 656 16.24 26.92 6.23
C VAL A 656 17.37 25.90 6.08
N ASP A 657 17.39 25.21 4.95
CA ASP A 657 18.42 24.23 4.62
C ASP A 657 19.74 24.92 4.25
N PRO A 658 20.88 24.55 4.88
CA PRO A 658 22.19 25.14 4.57
C PRO A 658 22.72 24.78 3.17
N ALA A 659 22.09 23.86 2.44
CA ALA A 659 22.36 23.63 1.02
C ALA A 659 21.67 24.65 0.11
N LYS A 660 20.59 25.31 0.60
CA LYS A 660 19.79 26.27 -0.18
C LYS A 660 20.30 27.70 -0.07
N LEU A 661 20.70 28.12 1.13
CA LEU A 661 21.29 29.43 1.37
C LEU A 661 22.70 29.29 1.95
N PRO A 662 23.65 30.17 1.57
CA PRO A 662 25.00 30.14 2.12
C PRO A 662 25.04 30.43 3.62
N LYS A 663 24.00 31.06 4.17
CA LYS A 663 23.76 31.27 5.60
C LYS A 663 22.31 30.91 5.92
N ASN A 664 22.10 30.18 7.01
CA ASN A 664 20.80 29.63 7.38
C ASN A 664 20.50 29.68 8.89
N VAL A 665 21.38 30.31 9.67
CA VAL A 665 21.20 30.51 11.11
C VAL A 665 21.68 31.89 11.52
N MET A 666 20.99 32.51 12.47
CA MET A 666 21.39 33.77 13.08
C MET A 666 22.19 33.47 14.35
N VAL A 667 23.46 33.85 14.37
CA VAL A 667 24.35 33.86 15.54
C VAL A 667 24.82 35.30 15.76
N LEU A 668 24.65 35.83 16.97
CA LEU A 668 25.11 37.18 17.31
C LEU A 668 26.37 37.14 18.18
N LYS A 669 27.03 38.29 18.25
CA LYS A 669 28.27 38.50 19.00
C LYS A 669 28.17 38.00 20.45
N GLY A 670 29.13 37.18 20.88
CA GLY A 670 29.22 36.78 22.29
C GLY A 670 30.32 35.77 22.60
N GLY A 671 30.55 35.52 23.89
CA GLY A 671 31.59 34.63 24.40
C GLY A 671 32.78 35.36 25.02
N PRO A 672 33.78 34.61 25.52
CA PRO A 672 35.01 35.17 26.09
C PRO A 672 35.75 36.11 25.15
N ALA A 673 36.53 37.03 25.72
CA ALA A 673 37.41 37.93 24.98
C ALA A 673 38.18 37.16 23.89
N ASN A 674 38.12 37.64 22.64
CA ASN A 674 38.88 37.15 21.49
C ASN A 674 38.45 35.84 20.83
N VAL A 675 37.31 35.24 21.19
CA VAL A 675 36.75 34.06 20.49
C VAL A 675 36.09 34.43 19.15
N TYR A 676 35.96 33.46 18.24
CA TYR A 676 35.44 33.66 16.88
C TYR A 676 34.07 34.34 16.86
N ALA A 677 33.10 33.84 17.63
CA ALA A 677 31.78 34.44 17.68
C ALA A 677 31.78 35.90 18.15
N GLN A 678 32.69 36.28 19.06
CA GLN A 678 32.80 37.66 19.56
C GLN A 678 33.49 38.61 18.55
N LYS A 679 34.40 38.10 17.72
CA LYS A 679 35.15 38.87 16.71
C LYS A 679 34.39 39.01 15.40
N THR A 680 33.64 37.99 15.00
CA THR A 680 33.12 37.85 13.63
C THR A 680 31.66 38.22 13.51
N PHE A 681 30.81 37.85 14.48
CA PHE A 681 29.38 38.09 14.34
C PHE A 681 28.97 39.49 14.75
N PRO A 682 27.96 40.07 14.07
CA PRO A 682 27.47 41.39 14.40
C PRO A 682 26.80 41.40 15.78
N GLN A 683 26.84 42.56 16.43
CA GLN A 683 26.12 42.76 17.69
C GLN A 683 24.61 42.84 17.46
N ALA A 684 24.17 43.37 16.31
CA ALA A 684 22.77 43.47 15.95
C ALA A 684 22.53 43.17 14.45
N VAL A 685 21.37 42.60 14.13
CA VAL A 685 20.89 42.35 12.76
C VAL A 685 19.41 42.70 12.62
N GLU A 686 18.94 42.89 11.38
CA GLU A 686 17.55 43.25 11.09
C GLU A 686 16.87 42.25 10.15
N ALA A 687 15.61 41.95 10.44
CA ALA A 687 14.71 41.19 9.57
C ALA A 687 13.47 42.03 9.24
N LYS A 688 13.09 42.09 7.96
CA LYS A 688 11.86 42.78 7.53
C LYS A 688 10.63 41.92 7.83
N VAL A 689 9.51 42.56 8.18
CA VAL A 689 8.26 41.84 8.51
C VAL A 689 7.13 42.26 7.57
N GLY A 690 6.66 43.50 7.64
CA GLY A 690 5.63 44.05 6.73
C GLY A 690 4.19 43.63 7.03
N PHE A 691 3.92 42.99 8.17
CA PHE A 691 2.57 42.65 8.62
C PHE A 691 2.41 42.81 10.14
N ALA A 692 1.17 42.87 10.63
CA ALA A 692 0.86 42.97 12.06
C ALA A 692 0.95 41.58 12.73
N ALA A 693 1.37 41.52 13.99
CA ALA A 693 1.36 40.29 14.79
C ALA A 693 0.99 40.59 16.24
N LYS A 694 0.50 39.58 16.97
CA LYS A 694 0.15 39.68 18.39
C LYS A 694 1.13 38.92 19.30
N GLN A 695 1.89 37.99 18.73
CA GLN A 695 2.89 37.22 19.46
C GLN A 695 4.00 36.74 18.52
N LEU A 696 5.22 36.66 19.05
CA LEU A 696 6.38 36.07 18.37
C LEU A 696 6.73 34.73 19.01
N HIS A 697 7.02 33.75 18.17
CA HIS A 697 7.53 32.44 18.54
C HIS A 697 8.93 32.28 17.96
N ILE A 698 9.87 31.87 18.81
CA ILE A 698 11.30 31.81 18.48
C ILE A 698 11.78 30.37 18.65
N LEU A 699 12.39 29.82 17.60
CA LEU A 699 13.05 28.53 17.62
C LEU A 699 14.56 28.73 17.55
N GLY A 700 15.27 28.06 18.47
CA GLY A 700 16.73 28.11 18.54
C GLY A 700 17.26 28.93 19.70
N ASN A 701 16.49 29.18 20.78
CA ASN A 701 16.90 29.89 22.01
C ASN A 701 18.04 29.16 22.76
N VAL A 702 19.22 29.16 22.16
CA VAL A 702 20.44 28.55 22.66
C VAL A 702 21.62 29.48 22.38
N GLY A 703 22.79 29.18 22.92
CA GLY A 703 23.99 29.92 22.58
C GLY A 703 25.28 29.26 23.03
N GLY A 704 26.39 29.71 22.45
CA GLY A 704 27.73 29.38 22.94
C GLY A 704 27.97 30.03 24.30
N TRP A 705 28.57 29.27 25.22
CA TRP A 705 28.82 29.68 26.62
C TRP A 705 27.54 30.01 27.41
N ALA A 706 26.37 29.55 26.97
CA ALA A 706 25.12 29.71 27.71
C ALA A 706 25.04 28.79 28.95
N PHE A 707 24.00 28.98 29.76
CA PHE A 707 23.77 28.25 31.00
C PHE A 707 23.81 26.72 30.77
N PRO A 708 24.54 25.94 31.61
CA PRO A 708 25.05 26.31 32.94
C PRO A 708 26.44 26.96 32.96
N TYR A 709 27.07 27.17 31.80
CA TYR A 709 28.43 27.75 31.76
C TYR A 709 28.42 29.26 31.99
N GLY A 710 27.53 29.99 31.32
CA GLY A 710 27.37 31.44 31.48
C GLY A 710 26.57 31.84 32.72
N GLN A 711 26.61 33.12 33.08
CA GLN A 711 25.88 33.66 34.23
C GLN A 711 24.36 33.51 34.03
N ALA A 712 23.68 32.90 35.00
CA ALA A 712 22.23 32.75 34.97
C ALA A 712 21.53 34.11 35.14
N ALA A 713 20.35 34.25 34.52
CA ALA A 713 19.49 35.44 34.52
C ALA A 713 20.07 36.70 33.85
N GLU A 714 21.23 36.62 33.18
CA GLU A 714 21.76 37.70 32.34
C GLU A 714 20.90 37.84 31.07
N GLU A 715 20.59 39.07 30.68
CA GLU A 715 19.91 39.35 29.41
C GLU A 715 20.90 39.16 28.24
N SER A 716 20.67 38.16 27.40
CA SER A 716 21.61 37.77 26.34
C SER A 716 21.09 38.01 24.92
N LEU A 717 19.78 38.08 24.72
CA LEU A 717 19.16 38.46 23.45
C LEU A 717 18.05 39.48 23.69
N LYS A 718 18.07 40.57 22.90
CA LYS A 718 17.00 41.55 22.79
C LYS A 718 16.40 41.51 21.40
N ILE A 719 15.08 41.53 21.31
CA ILE A 719 14.36 41.71 20.05
C ILE A 719 13.59 43.02 20.15
N THR A 720 14.01 44.03 19.39
CA THR A 720 13.29 45.30 19.25
C THR A 720 12.32 45.20 18.08
N VAL A 721 11.04 45.36 18.36
CA VAL A 721 9.96 45.38 17.38
C VAL A 721 9.71 46.83 16.97
N HIS A 722 9.81 47.12 15.67
CA HIS A 722 9.57 48.45 15.11
C HIS A 722 8.23 48.46 14.40
N TYR A 723 7.27 49.25 14.91
CA TYR A 723 5.94 49.38 14.33
C TYR A 723 5.87 50.58 13.37
N ALA A 724 5.01 50.46 12.36
CA ALA A 724 4.67 51.57 11.48
C ALA A 724 4.19 52.77 12.31
N GLY A 725 4.72 53.96 12.02
CA GLY A 725 4.49 55.17 12.81
C GLY A 725 5.49 55.40 13.96
N GLY A 726 6.59 54.63 14.03
CA GLY A 726 7.76 54.93 14.87
C GLY A 726 7.70 54.41 16.31
N LYS A 727 6.64 53.70 16.72
CA LYS A 727 6.57 53.05 18.04
C LYS A 727 7.50 51.84 18.08
N THR A 728 8.16 51.61 19.23
CA THR A 728 9.02 50.43 19.44
C THR A 728 8.67 49.69 20.73
N GLU A 729 8.92 48.38 20.75
CA GLU A 729 8.77 47.50 21.92
C GLU A 729 10.00 46.59 22.01
N VAL A 730 10.55 46.37 23.21
CA VAL A 730 11.76 45.56 23.41
C VAL A 730 11.43 44.29 24.19
N LEU A 731 11.78 43.14 23.61
CA LEU A 731 11.57 41.83 24.21
C LEU A 731 12.93 41.25 24.67
N GLY A 732 13.10 41.07 25.97
CA GLY A 732 14.30 40.49 26.56
C GLY A 732 14.21 38.96 26.70
N PHE A 733 15.33 38.28 26.44
CA PHE A 733 15.53 36.84 26.63
C PHE A 733 16.80 36.63 27.45
N LYS A 734 16.66 35.91 28.57
CA LYS A 734 17.72 35.73 29.55
C LYS A 734 18.35 34.35 29.47
N ASN A 735 19.65 34.31 29.71
CA ASN A 735 20.41 33.08 29.89
C ASN A 735 19.94 32.33 31.14
N GLY A 736 19.72 31.02 31.05
CA GLY A 736 19.20 30.20 32.14
C GLY A 736 17.69 30.31 32.39
N GLU A 737 16.99 31.25 31.75
CA GLU A 737 15.52 31.33 31.75
C GLU A 737 14.95 30.87 30.40
N GLU A 738 15.34 31.53 29.30
CA GLU A 738 14.94 31.12 27.93
C GLU A 738 16.09 30.51 27.13
N ILE A 739 17.32 31.00 27.33
CA ILE A 739 18.49 30.59 26.55
C ILE A 739 19.29 29.55 27.34
N ALA A 740 19.69 28.47 26.66
CA ALA A 740 20.49 27.38 27.23
C ALA A 740 21.69 27.01 26.34
N ASP A 741 22.61 26.21 26.88
CA ASP A 741 23.77 25.71 26.13
C ASP A 741 23.36 24.85 24.92
N TYR A 742 24.03 25.01 23.79
CA TYR A 742 23.65 24.36 22.53
C TYR A 742 24.10 22.89 22.43
N ILE A 743 25.15 22.46 23.14
CA ILE A 743 25.79 21.12 22.99
C ILE A 743 25.30 20.04 23.95
N ARG A 744 24.43 20.38 24.89
CA ARG A 744 23.89 19.45 25.89
C ARG A 744 22.50 19.88 26.27
N GLU A 745 21.62 18.93 26.55
CA GLU A 745 20.27 19.21 27.05
C GLU A 745 20.36 19.81 28.47
N VAL A 746 19.79 21.00 28.64
CA VAL A 746 19.73 21.73 29.91
C VAL A 746 18.33 22.27 30.06
N GLU A 747 17.68 22.02 31.19
CA GLU A 747 16.36 22.58 31.48
C GLU A 747 16.47 24.01 31.98
N VAL A 748 15.64 24.88 31.41
CA VAL A 748 15.47 26.29 31.75
C VAL A 748 13.97 26.61 31.77
N GLU A 749 13.54 27.46 32.70
CA GLU A 749 12.13 27.55 33.11
C GLU A 749 11.18 28.11 32.03
N LYS A 750 11.66 29.05 31.20
CA LYS A 750 10.83 29.84 30.28
C LYS A 750 10.98 29.47 28.81
N SER A 751 11.71 28.40 28.50
CA SER A 751 11.74 27.81 27.16
C SER A 751 11.66 26.28 27.21
N LYS A 752 11.22 25.68 26.12
CA LYS A 752 10.99 24.23 26.03
C LYS A 752 11.94 23.58 25.03
N LEU A 753 12.49 22.41 25.37
CA LEU A 753 13.35 21.63 24.48
C LEU A 753 12.60 21.15 23.23
N VAL A 754 13.16 21.37 22.04
CA VAL A 754 12.60 20.85 20.77
C VAL A 754 13.52 19.75 20.24
N ARG A 755 13.03 18.50 20.27
CA ARG A 755 13.78 17.33 19.79
C ARG A 755 13.58 17.08 18.31
N GLY A 756 14.56 16.44 17.67
CA GLY A 756 14.45 16.00 16.27
C GLY A 756 14.75 17.06 15.21
N VAL A 757 15.30 18.21 15.63
CA VAL A 757 15.74 19.30 14.74
C VAL A 757 17.25 19.24 14.53
N THR A 758 18.00 19.03 15.61
CA THR A 758 19.47 18.94 15.63
C THR A 758 19.96 17.53 15.97
N GLY A 759 21.17 17.18 15.52
CA GLY A 759 21.85 15.92 15.80
C GLY A 759 22.98 16.04 16.84
N ASN A 760 23.70 14.93 17.07
CA ASN A 760 24.95 14.87 17.85
C ASN A 760 24.91 15.42 19.29
N GLY A 761 23.77 15.28 19.97
CA GLY A 761 23.59 15.75 21.34
C GLY A 761 23.35 17.26 21.48
N SER A 762 23.38 18.00 20.37
CA SER A 762 23.01 19.41 20.35
C SER A 762 21.50 19.62 20.52
N GLN A 763 21.10 20.74 21.11
CA GLN A 763 19.71 21.09 21.35
C GLN A 763 19.32 22.42 20.72
N VAL A 764 18.01 22.60 20.54
CA VAL A 764 17.36 23.88 20.25
C VAL A 764 16.13 24.03 21.14
N ARG A 765 15.80 25.27 21.49
CA ARG A 765 14.70 25.56 22.42
C ARG A 765 13.69 26.53 21.83
N TYR A 766 12.44 26.32 22.22
CA TYR A 766 11.27 27.10 21.84
C TYR A 766 10.88 28.05 22.98
N ALA A 767 10.72 29.33 22.65
CA ALA A 767 10.21 30.36 23.54
C ALA A 767 9.25 31.29 22.78
N SER A 768 8.35 31.98 23.50
CA SER A 768 7.39 32.90 22.90
C SER A 768 7.23 34.18 23.70
N ARG A 769 6.85 35.27 23.02
CA ARG A 769 6.60 36.59 23.60
C ARG A 769 5.38 37.25 23.00
N LYS A 770 4.45 37.68 23.84
CA LYS A 770 3.31 38.51 23.44
C LYS A 770 3.79 39.91 23.09
N LEU A 771 3.15 40.52 22.11
CA LEU A 771 3.37 41.89 21.67
C LEU A 771 2.27 42.79 22.26
N THR A 772 2.67 43.98 22.72
CA THR A 772 1.75 45.00 23.26
C THR A 772 1.53 46.15 22.28
N GLY A 773 2.32 46.24 21.21
CA GLY A 773 2.09 47.18 20.12
C GLY A 773 0.97 46.75 19.18
N ASP A 774 0.26 47.74 18.65
CA ASP A 774 -0.77 47.57 17.63
C ASP A 774 -0.26 48.16 16.31
N GLY A 775 -0.54 47.51 15.18
CA GLY A 775 -0.16 47.96 13.85
C GLY A 775 0.81 47.03 13.12
N ILE A 776 1.21 47.43 11.90
CA ILE A 776 2.15 46.68 11.05
C ILE A 776 3.55 46.75 11.68
N ILE A 777 4.23 45.61 11.81
CA ILE A 777 5.64 45.57 12.17
C ILE A 777 6.45 45.83 10.89
N GLU A 778 7.28 46.86 10.88
CA GLU A 778 8.15 47.15 9.74
C GLU A 778 9.36 46.20 9.74
N LYS A 779 9.99 46.04 10.90
CA LYS A 779 11.18 45.20 11.09
C LYS A 779 11.36 44.74 12.53
N LEU A 780 12.16 43.68 12.70
CA LEU A 780 12.71 43.23 13.97
C LEU A 780 14.22 43.50 14.00
N THR A 781 14.73 44.07 15.08
CA THR A 781 16.17 44.17 15.34
C THR A 781 16.54 43.20 16.46
N PHE A 782 17.40 42.23 16.15
CA PHE A 782 17.93 41.28 17.13
C PHE A 782 19.30 41.76 17.60
N THR A 783 19.49 41.88 18.91
CA THR A 783 20.72 42.41 19.51
C THR A 783 21.23 41.48 20.61
N SER A 784 22.53 41.16 20.57
CA SER A 784 23.20 40.48 21.68
C SER A 784 23.40 41.46 22.84
N ALA A 785 22.89 41.09 24.02
CA ALA A 785 23.04 41.86 25.25
C ALA A 785 24.13 41.23 26.14
N GLY A 786 24.96 42.07 26.76
CA GLY A 786 26.05 41.63 27.66
C GLY A 786 27.29 41.01 26.99
N ASN A 787 27.19 40.50 25.76
CA ASN A 787 28.27 39.83 24.99
C ASN A 787 28.89 38.59 25.68
N VAL A 788 28.31 38.09 26.77
CA VAL A 788 28.80 36.90 27.48
C VAL A 788 28.40 35.60 26.79
N VAL A 789 27.16 35.55 26.28
CA VAL A 789 26.61 34.43 25.52
C VAL A 789 26.55 34.82 24.04
N ALA A 790 26.84 33.89 23.14
CA ALA A 790 26.59 34.06 21.70
C ALA A 790 25.21 33.51 21.35
N PRO A 791 24.12 34.32 21.40
CA PRO A 791 22.78 33.81 21.19
C PRO A 791 22.59 33.38 19.73
N THR A 792 21.87 32.29 19.56
CA THR A 792 21.59 31.65 18.29
C THR A 792 20.08 31.63 18.05
N THR A 793 19.62 31.68 16.80
CA THR A 793 18.20 31.58 16.44
C THR A 793 18.10 30.96 15.05
N LEU A 794 17.27 29.92 14.92
CA LEU A 794 17.05 29.21 13.67
C LEU A 794 15.89 29.78 12.86
N ALA A 795 14.77 30.07 13.53
CA ALA A 795 13.55 30.49 12.85
C ALA A 795 12.65 31.30 13.79
N VAL A 796 11.85 32.19 13.21
CA VAL A 796 10.84 32.97 13.92
C VAL A 796 9.50 32.87 13.19
N THR A 797 8.45 32.63 13.95
CA THR A 797 7.05 32.57 13.48
C THR A 797 6.23 33.58 14.24
N ALA A 798 5.49 34.42 13.52
CA ALA A 798 4.53 35.35 14.07
C ALA A 798 3.15 34.69 14.21
N ASP A 799 2.46 34.93 15.33
CA ASP A 799 1.05 34.62 15.53
C ASP A 799 0.22 35.91 15.34
N LEU A 800 -0.73 35.84 14.41
CA LEU A 800 -1.62 36.92 14.01
C LEU A 800 -2.86 37.03 14.91
N SER A 801 -3.17 35.99 15.71
CA SER A 801 -4.36 35.90 16.57
C SER A 801 -3.97 35.89 18.05
N ALA A 802 -4.70 36.61 18.91
CA ALA A 802 -4.34 36.74 20.32
C ALA A 802 -4.85 35.58 21.23
N GLU A 803 -4.86 34.32 20.78
CA GLU A 803 -5.21 33.16 21.63
C GLU A 803 -4.00 32.30 21.98
N ALA A 804 -3.86 31.93 23.25
CA ALA A 804 -2.81 31.02 23.70
C ALA A 804 -2.90 29.66 22.98
N ALA A 805 -1.74 29.08 22.64
CA ALA A 805 -1.67 27.74 22.06
C ALA A 805 -2.48 26.74 22.93
N PRO A 806 -3.46 26.00 22.37
CA PRO A 806 -4.18 24.99 23.14
C PRO A 806 -3.21 23.88 23.56
N GLY A 807 -2.98 23.76 24.87
CA GLY A 807 -2.05 22.77 25.43
C GLY A 807 -1.43 23.13 26.78
N ALA A 808 -2.16 23.84 27.65
CA ALA A 808 -1.82 23.92 29.07
C ALA A 808 -2.54 22.78 29.82
N ASN A 809 -1.91 21.60 29.86
CA ASN A 809 -2.00 20.53 30.87
C ASN A 809 -1.78 19.15 30.24
N THR A 810 -0.50 18.78 30.05
CA THR A 810 0.09 17.51 30.51
C THR A 810 1.59 17.63 30.31
N ALA A 811 2.37 17.50 31.37
CA ALA A 811 3.81 17.31 31.25
C ALA A 811 4.08 16.10 30.34
N PRO A 812 4.99 16.17 29.37
CA PRO A 812 5.45 14.97 28.69
C PRO A 812 6.17 14.12 29.73
N THR A 813 5.57 12.98 30.08
CA THR A 813 6.26 11.92 30.80
C THR A 813 7.56 11.60 30.05
N PRO A 814 8.72 11.49 30.72
CA PRO A 814 9.97 11.18 30.03
C PRO A 814 9.80 9.87 29.24
N PRO A 815 10.20 9.81 27.96
CA PRO A 815 10.22 8.56 27.25
C PRO A 815 11.21 7.64 27.98
N ALA A 816 10.69 6.54 28.52
CA ALA A 816 11.53 5.45 28.99
C ALA A 816 12.50 5.06 27.87
N ALA A 817 13.75 4.79 28.25
CA ALA A 817 14.83 4.39 27.37
C ALA A 817 14.36 3.34 26.35
N LYS A 818 14.66 3.60 25.08
CA LYS A 818 14.42 2.67 23.97
C LYS A 818 15.22 1.39 24.20
N VAL A 819 14.54 0.25 24.27
CA VAL A 819 15.14 -1.05 23.97
C VAL A 819 14.91 -1.30 22.48
N ASP A 820 15.99 -1.56 21.74
CA ASP A 820 15.96 -1.83 20.31
C ASP A 820 15.08 -3.04 19.97
N GLY A 821 14.30 -2.89 18.90
CA GLY A 821 13.57 -3.98 18.25
C GLY A 821 12.05 -3.86 18.26
N GLN A 822 11.46 -2.84 17.60
CA GLN A 822 10.13 -2.96 17.01
C GLN A 822 9.81 -1.85 15.99
N LYS A 823 9.00 -2.24 14.98
CA LYS A 823 8.63 -1.55 13.73
C LYS A 823 8.12 -0.12 13.92
N ALA A 824 8.37 0.72 12.91
CA ALA A 824 7.86 2.09 12.78
C ALA A 824 6.35 2.18 13.10
N LYS A 825 5.98 3.11 13.98
CA LYS A 825 4.57 3.45 14.26
C LYS A 825 3.96 4.13 13.02
N LYS A 826 2.81 3.61 12.58
CA LYS A 826 1.90 4.22 11.58
C LYS A 826 1.55 5.64 12.04
N ALA A 827 1.50 6.59 11.08
CA ALA A 827 0.99 7.93 11.30
C ALA A 827 -0.46 7.90 11.81
N ALA A 828 -0.90 8.97 12.49
CA ALA A 828 -2.29 9.12 12.90
C ALA A 828 -3.22 9.04 11.67
N PRO A 829 -4.35 8.30 11.73
CA PRO A 829 -5.26 8.17 10.60
C PRO A 829 -5.89 9.53 10.24
N ALA A 830 -6.12 9.75 8.95
CA ALA A 830 -6.81 10.93 8.43
C ALA A 830 -8.20 11.08 9.06
N PRO A 831 -8.77 12.30 9.18
CA PRO A 831 -10.16 12.45 9.56
C PRO A 831 -11.05 11.78 8.49
N PRO A 832 -12.15 11.14 8.89
CA PRO A 832 -12.96 10.37 7.96
C PRO A 832 -13.63 11.24 6.89
N GLN A 833 -13.56 10.78 5.63
CA GLN A 833 -14.08 11.47 4.46
C GLN A 833 -15.61 11.46 4.45
N ARG A 834 -16.24 12.63 4.28
CA ARG A 834 -17.70 12.75 4.13
C ARG A 834 -18.15 12.29 2.74
N ALA A 835 -19.33 11.69 2.64
CA ALA A 835 -19.94 11.27 1.39
C ALA A 835 -20.34 12.50 0.54
N GLU A 836 -20.13 12.43 -0.77
CA GLU A 836 -20.44 13.54 -1.69
C GLU A 836 -21.94 13.88 -1.72
N LYS A 837 -22.82 12.88 -1.53
CA LYS A 837 -24.27 13.05 -1.37
C LYS A 837 -24.92 11.75 -0.85
N ILE A 838 -25.81 11.83 0.16
CA ILE A 838 -26.66 10.70 0.59
C ILE A 838 -28.04 10.85 -0.05
N GLU A 839 -28.37 9.95 -0.96
CA GLU A 839 -29.67 9.93 -1.65
C GLU A 839 -30.40 8.61 -1.40
N TRP A 840 -31.71 8.67 -1.15
CA TRP A 840 -32.51 7.50 -0.84
C TRP A 840 -33.43 7.14 -2.01
N GLY A 841 -33.29 5.91 -2.52
CA GLY A 841 -34.25 5.27 -3.41
C GLY A 841 -35.36 4.53 -2.63
N ALA A 842 -36.09 3.67 -3.33
CA ALA A 842 -37.11 2.82 -2.73
C ALA A 842 -36.48 1.68 -1.88
N GLY A 843 -37.17 1.27 -0.82
CA GLY A 843 -36.73 0.21 0.10
C GLY A 843 -36.21 0.73 1.44
N THR A 844 -35.64 -0.17 2.26
CA THR A 844 -35.09 0.18 3.59
C THR A 844 -33.82 1.01 3.43
N LYS A 845 -33.73 2.14 4.14
CA LYS A 845 -32.61 3.08 4.06
C LYS A 845 -31.45 2.63 4.94
N VAL A 846 -30.45 2.04 4.31
CA VAL A 846 -29.26 1.51 4.98
C VAL A 846 -28.10 2.48 4.80
N LEU A 847 -27.52 2.96 5.90
CA LEU A 847 -26.25 3.68 5.87
C LEU A 847 -25.14 2.77 6.38
N LEU A 848 -24.15 2.49 5.55
CA LEU A 848 -22.95 1.76 5.93
C LEU A 848 -21.84 2.77 6.24
N ILE A 849 -21.37 2.76 7.48
CA ILE A 849 -20.21 3.56 7.90
C ILE A 849 -18.99 2.64 7.96
N GLY A 850 -18.09 2.84 6.99
CA GLY A 850 -16.78 2.20 6.93
C GLY A 850 -15.69 3.09 7.52
N GLY A 851 -14.45 2.60 7.53
CA GLY A 851 -13.27 3.48 7.65
C GLY A 851 -12.21 3.00 8.63
N GLY A 852 -10.97 3.35 8.31
CA GLY A 852 -9.79 3.00 9.09
C GLY A 852 -8.63 2.50 8.22
N SER A 853 -7.74 1.67 8.78
CA SER A 853 -6.44 1.37 8.11
C SER A 853 -6.08 -0.11 7.96
N SER A 854 -6.98 -1.00 8.38
CA SER A 854 -6.72 -2.46 8.39
C SER A 854 -7.54 -3.25 7.37
N HIS A 855 -8.45 -2.59 6.63
CA HIS A 855 -9.21 -3.19 5.52
C HIS A 855 -9.21 -2.23 4.33
N ASP A 856 -9.43 -2.76 3.13
CA ASP A 856 -9.77 -1.95 1.96
C ASP A 856 -11.27 -1.62 2.01
N PHE A 857 -11.61 -0.63 2.85
CA PHE A 857 -13.01 -0.28 3.14
C PHE A 857 -13.78 0.16 1.89
N GLN A 858 -13.10 0.87 0.99
CA GLN A 858 -13.66 1.29 -0.29
C GLN A 858 -13.98 0.07 -1.16
N ARG A 859 -13.06 -0.86 -1.32
CA ARG A 859 -13.32 -2.02 -2.19
C ARG A 859 -14.38 -2.96 -1.62
N PHE A 860 -14.28 -3.32 -0.33
CA PHE A 860 -15.08 -4.41 0.22
C PHE A 860 -16.43 -3.93 0.78
N PHE A 861 -16.43 -2.83 1.52
CA PHE A 861 -17.64 -2.36 2.20
C PHE A 861 -18.40 -1.33 1.36
N ASN A 862 -17.70 -0.39 0.71
CA ASN A 862 -18.36 0.58 -0.18
C ASN A 862 -18.78 -0.08 -1.49
N LEU A 863 -17.85 -0.64 -2.27
CA LEU A 863 -18.19 -1.15 -3.59
C LEU A 863 -18.90 -2.50 -3.53
N ALA A 864 -18.29 -3.53 -2.93
CA ALA A 864 -18.83 -4.88 -2.99
C ALA A 864 -20.11 -5.06 -2.15
N ASP A 865 -20.08 -4.74 -0.85
CA ASP A 865 -21.25 -4.93 0.01
C ASP A 865 -22.42 -4.03 -0.36
N THR A 866 -22.19 -2.74 -0.71
CA THR A 866 -23.33 -1.90 -1.13
C THR A 866 -23.91 -2.35 -2.47
N ALA A 867 -23.10 -2.77 -3.44
CA ALA A 867 -23.61 -3.28 -4.71
C ALA A 867 -24.42 -4.56 -4.49
N MET A 868 -23.93 -5.48 -3.65
CA MET A 868 -24.63 -6.71 -3.29
C MET A 868 -25.97 -6.41 -2.61
N LEU A 869 -25.97 -5.52 -1.62
CA LEU A 869 -27.19 -5.15 -0.90
C LEU A 869 -28.21 -4.45 -1.81
N LYS A 870 -27.75 -3.54 -2.69
CA LYS A 870 -28.61 -2.89 -3.71
C LYS A 870 -29.19 -3.89 -4.70
N ALA A 871 -28.41 -4.89 -5.13
CA ALA A 871 -28.85 -5.92 -6.07
C ALA A 871 -30.01 -6.78 -5.54
N THR A 872 -30.26 -6.81 -4.23
CA THR A 872 -31.43 -7.47 -3.66
C THR A 872 -32.76 -6.79 -4.02
N GLY A 873 -32.73 -5.51 -4.43
CA GLY A 873 -33.90 -4.67 -4.66
C GLY A 873 -34.67 -4.27 -3.39
N LYS A 874 -34.22 -4.70 -2.21
CA LYS A 874 -34.91 -4.44 -0.93
C LYS A 874 -34.39 -3.20 -0.20
N PHE A 875 -33.18 -2.77 -0.51
CA PHE A 875 -32.43 -1.78 0.25
C PHE A 875 -32.00 -0.60 -0.62
N SER A 876 -32.19 0.61 -0.10
CA SER A 876 -31.51 1.79 -0.58
C SER A 876 -30.26 1.99 0.29
N VAL A 877 -29.08 1.73 -0.27
CA VAL A 877 -27.82 1.70 0.50
C VAL A 877 -26.92 2.87 0.14
N ASN A 878 -26.45 3.59 1.15
CA ASN A 878 -25.39 4.59 1.02
C ASN A 878 -24.18 4.20 1.87
N TYR A 879 -23.00 4.65 1.47
CA TYR A 879 -21.75 4.45 2.20
C TYR A 879 -21.13 5.79 2.57
N THR A 880 -20.56 5.87 3.76
CA THR A 880 -19.72 6.99 4.18
C THR A 880 -18.57 6.48 5.05
N GLU A 881 -17.46 7.22 5.11
CA GLU A 881 -16.45 6.98 6.14
C GLU A 881 -16.64 7.91 7.34
N SER A 882 -17.48 8.95 7.23
CA SER A 882 -17.69 9.97 8.25
C SER A 882 -18.95 9.74 9.08
N PRO A 883 -18.81 9.53 10.40
CA PRO A 883 -19.96 9.52 11.31
C PRO A 883 -20.75 10.83 11.34
N LEU A 884 -20.17 11.94 10.86
CA LEU A 884 -20.89 13.21 10.80
C LEU A 884 -21.95 13.23 9.70
N ASP A 885 -21.80 12.48 8.61
CA ASP A 885 -22.90 12.34 7.65
C ASP A 885 -24.08 11.57 8.26
N PHE A 886 -23.78 10.62 9.15
CA PHE A 886 -24.83 9.99 9.93
C PHE A 886 -25.50 10.96 10.89
N VAL A 887 -24.77 11.86 11.54
CA VAL A 887 -25.39 12.91 12.37
C VAL A 887 -26.40 13.73 11.55
N ASP A 888 -26.03 14.12 10.34
CA ASP A 888 -26.87 14.94 9.46
C ASP A 888 -28.10 14.17 8.94
N HIS A 889 -27.99 12.85 8.81
CA HIS A 889 -29.02 11.98 8.21
C HIS A 889 -29.68 11.00 9.19
N ALA A 890 -29.39 11.04 10.49
CA ALA A 890 -29.83 10.05 11.49
C ALA A 890 -31.35 9.85 11.52
N LYS A 891 -32.11 10.92 11.25
CA LYS A 891 -33.58 10.84 11.16
C LYS A 891 -34.07 10.01 9.98
N THR A 892 -33.31 9.96 8.89
CA THR A 892 -33.69 9.29 7.64
C THR A 892 -33.16 7.87 7.50
N VAL A 893 -32.09 7.50 8.22
CA VAL A 893 -31.53 6.15 8.20
C VAL A 893 -32.45 5.20 8.96
N ASP A 894 -32.80 4.05 8.37
CA ASP A 894 -33.59 2.99 9.03
C ASP A 894 -32.68 1.97 9.73
N VAL A 895 -31.59 1.59 9.04
CA VAL A 895 -30.59 0.64 9.54
C VAL A 895 -29.19 1.22 9.37
N LEU A 896 -28.41 1.17 10.45
CA LEU A 896 -27.02 1.58 10.45
C LEU A 896 -26.11 0.34 10.46
N VAL A 897 -25.21 0.23 9.48
CA VAL A 897 -24.19 -0.83 9.45
C VAL A 897 -22.84 -0.18 9.79
N LEU A 898 -22.17 -0.65 10.84
CA LEU A 898 -20.92 -0.10 11.33
C LEU A 898 -19.77 -1.09 11.14
N SER A 899 -18.77 -0.71 10.35
CA SER A 899 -17.48 -1.42 10.23
C SER A 899 -16.35 -0.40 10.25
N VAL A 900 -15.85 -0.06 11.44
CA VAL A 900 -14.84 0.99 11.62
C VAL A 900 -13.78 0.50 12.59
N ASN A 901 -12.49 0.58 12.24
CA ASN A 901 -11.37 0.13 13.11
C ASN A 901 -10.46 1.26 13.60
N THR A 902 -10.95 2.50 13.52
CA THR A 902 -10.36 3.68 14.13
C THR A 902 -11.42 4.34 15.01
N PRO A 903 -11.05 5.21 15.96
CA PRO A 903 -12.04 5.91 16.77
C PRO A 903 -12.73 7.00 15.93
N ALA A 904 -13.61 6.64 14.99
CA ALA A 904 -14.27 7.61 14.12
C ALA A 904 -15.37 8.42 14.83
N PHE A 905 -16.02 7.84 15.85
CA PHE A 905 -17.01 8.53 16.68
C PHE A 905 -16.34 9.32 17.83
N THR A 906 -15.43 10.24 17.49
CA THR A 906 -14.71 11.08 18.47
C THR A 906 -15.52 12.27 18.98
N THR A 907 -16.57 12.69 18.28
CA THR A 907 -17.35 13.88 18.66
C THR A 907 -18.55 13.51 19.54
N PRO A 908 -18.90 14.33 20.55
CA PRO A 908 -20.12 14.12 21.34
C PRO A 908 -21.39 14.04 20.48
N ALA A 909 -21.46 14.80 19.38
CA ALA A 909 -22.59 14.79 18.45
C ALA A 909 -22.78 13.43 17.76
N ALA A 910 -21.70 12.83 17.24
CA ALA A 910 -21.75 11.52 16.60
C ALA A 910 -22.12 10.41 17.59
N ARG A 911 -21.54 10.46 18.81
CA ARG A 911 -21.86 9.52 19.90
C ARG A 911 -23.33 9.59 20.28
N LYS A 912 -23.85 10.81 20.46
CA LYS A 912 -25.25 11.05 20.77
C LYS A 912 -26.18 10.58 19.65
N ALA A 913 -25.86 10.88 18.39
CA ALA A 913 -26.68 10.44 17.25
C ALA A 913 -26.82 8.91 17.17
N LEU A 914 -25.75 8.17 17.47
CA LEU A 914 -25.79 6.70 17.50
C LEU A 914 -26.74 6.18 18.59
N PHE A 915 -26.60 6.69 19.82
CA PHE A 915 -27.47 6.26 20.92
C PHE A 915 -28.91 6.73 20.74
N ASP A 916 -29.15 7.91 20.17
CA ASP A 916 -30.48 8.39 19.82
C ASP A 916 -31.15 7.48 18.76
N HIS A 917 -30.39 7.02 17.75
CA HIS A 917 -30.89 6.11 16.72
C HIS A 917 -31.36 4.78 17.30
N VAL A 918 -30.56 4.19 18.19
CA VAL A 918 -30.92 2.95 18.89
C VAL A 918 -32.07 3.20 19.89
N ALA A 919 -32.09 4.35 20.58
CA ALA A 919 -33.18 4.72 21.49
C ALA A 919 -34.51 4.94 20.76
N ALA A 920 -34.47 5.37 19.49
CA ALA A 920 -35.63 5.49 18.60
C ALA A 920 -36.10 4.14 18.02
N GLY A 921 -35.45 3.03 18.40
CA GLY A 921 -35.82 1.68 17.99
C GLY A 921 -35.30 1.26 16.61
N LYS A 922 -34.38 2.04 16.02
CA LYS A 922 -33.83 1.76 14.70
C LYS A 922 -32.68 0.76 14.76
N GLY A 923 -32.55 -0.05 13.71
CA GLY A 923 -31.66 -1.19 13.67
C GLY A 923 -30.18 -0.84 13.53
N VAL A 924 -29.30 -1.66 14.12
CA VAL A 924 -27.84 -1.55 13.96
C VAL A 924 -27.22 -2.91 13.66
N VAL A 925 -26.30 -2.96 12.69
CA VAL A 925 -25.43 -4.11 12.44
C VAL A 925 -23.99 -3.72 12.75
N LEU A 926 -23.34 -4.42 13.68
CA LEU A 926 -21.93 -4.29 13.99
C LEU A 926 -21.15 -5.32 13.17
N LEU A 927 -20.49 -4.85 12.13
CA LEU A 927 -19.82 -5.69 11.13
C LEU A 927 -18.30 -5.62 11.31
N HIS A 928 -17.67 -6.78 11.45
CA HIS A 928 -16.24 -6.99 11.60
C HIS A 928 -15.57 -6.01 12.58
N ALA A 929 -14.89 -4.98 12.07
CA ALA A 929 -14.25 -3.94 12.84
C ALA A 929 -15.19 -3.21 13.83
N GLY A 930 -16.50 -3.18 13.55
CA GLY A 930 -17.51 -2.61 14.43
C GLY A 930 -17.65 -3.31 15.79
N VAL A 931 -17.16 -4.55 15.94
CA VAL A 931 -17.16 -5.26 17.22
C VAL A 931 -15.84 -5.14 18.00
N TRP A 932 -14.88 -4.36 17.50
CA TRP A 932 -13.59 -4.15 18.14
C TRP A 932 -13.69 -3.16 19.31
N TYR A 933 -12.76 -3.24 20.27
CA TYR A 933 -12.62 -2.21 21.32
C TYR A 933 -11.93 -0.96 20.75
N ASN A 934 -12.66 -0.19 19.95
CA ASN A 934 -12.16 0.96 19.20
C ASN A 934 -11.98 2.24 20.05
N TYR A 935 -12.71 2.35 21.17
CA TYR A 935 -12.78 3.58 21.97
C TYR A 935 -12.34 3.32 23.42
N ALA A 936 -11.21 3.91 23.82
CA ALA A 936 -10.72 3.80 25.20
C ALA A 936 -11.48 4.72 26.17
N ASP A 937 -11.95 5.86 25.67
CA ASP A 937 -12.67 6.89 26.41
C ASP A 937 -14.21 6.77 26.32
N TRP A 938 -14.70 5.73 25.64
CA TRP A 938 -16.14 5.49 25.45
C TRP A 938 -16.52 4.01 25.59
N PRO A 939 -16.36 3.43 26.79
CA PRO A 939 -16.64 2.02 27.04
C PRO A 939 -18.11 1.63 26.82
N GLU A 940 -19.05 2.59 26.93
CA GLU A 940 -20.49 2.40 26.72
C GLU A 940 -20.79 1.80 25.35
N TYR A 941 -20.03 2.15 24.30
CA TYR A 941 -20.23 1.59 22.96
C TYR A 941 -20.15 0.06 22.96
N ASN A 942 -19.06 -0.51 23.48
CA ASN A 942 -18.89 -1.96 23.53
C ASN A 942 -19.78 -2.60 24.60
N ARG A 943 -19.91 -1.96 25.77
CA ARG A 943 -20.69 -2.49 26.89
C ARG A 943 -22.18 -2.58 26.56
N GLU A 944 -22.75 -1.55 25.95
CA GLU A 944 -24.20 -1.43 25.76
C GLU A 944 -24.66 -1.80 24.34
N LEU A 945 -23.92 -1.40 23.30
CA LEU A 945 -24.35 -1.68 21.92
C LEU A 945 -23.82 -3.01 21.40
N ALA A 946 -22.55 -3.35 21.67
CA ALA A 946 -21.95 -4.60 21.21
C ALA A 946 -22.13 -5.78 22.17
N GLY A 947 -22.39 -5.52 23.46
CA GLY A 947 -22.46 -6.54 24.51
C GLY A 947 -21.12 -7.22 24.81
N GLY A 948 -20.00 -6.60 24.43
CA GLY A 948 -18.67 -7.19 24.44
C GLY A 948 -17.74 -6.60 23.38
N GLY A 949 -16.66 -7.30 23.09
CA GLY A 949 -15.78 -6.91 22.00
C GLY A 949 -14.59 -7.83 21.78
N SER A 950 -13.85 -7.56 20.72
CA SER A 950 -12.59 -8.24 20.42
C SER A 950 -11.38 -7.34 20.66
N ARG A 951 -10.28 -7.92 21.18
CA ARG A 951 -8.97 -7.27 21.35
C ARG A 951 -7.85 -7.98 20.58
N GLY A 952 -8.19 -9.03 19.85
CA GLY A 952 -7.24 -9.87 19.14
C GLY A 952 -7.96 -10.84 18.21
N HIS A 953 -7.22 -11.39 17.27
CA HIS A 953 -7.74 -12.34 16.29
C HIS A 953 -6.67 -13.37 15.94
N ASP A 954 -7.09 -14.50 15.39
CA ASP A 954 -6.17 -15.39 14.68
C ASP A 954 -5.57 -14.66 13.47
N ARG A 955 -4.31 -14.96 13.14
CA ARG A 955 -3.78 -14.65 11.80
C ARG A 955 -4.74 -15.10 10.71
N LEU A 956 -4.89 -14.31 9.65
CA LEU A 956 -5.69 -14.62 8.47
C LEU A 956 -5.51 -16.07 8.03
N GLY A 957 -6.60 -16.81 7.97
CA GLY A 957 -6.60 -18.23 7.68
C GLY A 957 -8.01 -18.78 7.58
N GLU A 958 -8.12 -20.05 7.21
CA GLU A 958 -9.43 -20.69 7.07
C GLU A 958 -9.89 -21.33 8.38
N TYR A 959 -11.14 -21.09 8.74
CA TYR A 959 -11.80 -21.72 9.89
C TYR A 959 -13.26 -22.04 9.59
N GLU A 960 -13.83 -22.95 10.39
CA GLU A 960 -15.23 -23.36 10.28
C GLU A 960 -16.10 -22.56 11.26
N VAL A 961 -17.17 -21.96 10.75
CA VAL A 961 -18.24 -21.33 11.52
C VAL A 961 -19.39 -22.33 11.66
N LYS A 962 -19.85 -22.57 12.89
CA LYS A 962 -20.92 -23.51 13.23
C LYS A 962 -22.11 -22.79 13.82
N ALA A 963 -23.30 -23.03 13.27
CA ALA A 963 -24.55 -22.50 13.80
C ALA A 963 -24.85 -23.11 15.18
N THR A 964 -25.13 -22.25 16.15
CA THR A 964 -25.60 -22.64 17.50
C THR A 964 -27.10 -22.50 17.64
N ASN A 965 -27.73 -21.61 16.85
CA ASN A 965 -29.18 -21.45 16.77
C ASN A 965 -29.64 -21.33 15.31
N PRO A 966 -29.74 -22.45 14.56
CA PRO A 966 -30.09 -22.42 13.13
C PRO A 966 -31.54 -22.01 12.84
N ALA A 967 -32.42 -22.03 13.85
CA ALA A 967 -33.81 -21.63 13.71
C ALA A 967 -34.00 -20.09 13.73
N HIS A 968 -32.99 -19.35 14.18
CA HIS A 968 -33.07 -17.89 14.25
C HIS A 968 -33.19 -17.28 12.83
N PRO A 969 -34.02 -16.25 12.61
CA PRO A 969 -34.22 -15.66 11.27
C PRO A 969 -32.92 -15.22 10.56
N ILE A 970 -31.91 -14.77 11.31
CA ILE A 970 -30.59 -14.41 10.74
C ILE A 970 -29.91 -15.60 10.05
N MET A 971 -30.13 -16.81 10.57
CA MET A 971 -29.51 -18.03 10.06
C MET A 971 -30.31 -18.68 8.91
N LYS A 972 -31.42 -18.07 8.47
CA LYS A 972 -32.26 -18.63 7.41
C LYS A 972 -31.48 -18.71 6.08
N GLY A 973 -31.34 -19.92 5.54
CA GLY A 973 -30.59 -20.17 4.31
C GLY A 973 -29.07 -20.21 4.50
N VAL A 974 -28.59 -20.09 5.75
CA VAL A 974 -27.19 -20.31 6.12
C VAL A 974 -27.05 -21.79 6.51
N PRO A 975 -26.06 -22.53 5.99
CA PRO A 975 -25.86 -23.93 6.35
C PRO A 975 -25.48 -24.09 7.83
N ALA A 976 -25.68 -25.29 8.38
CA ALA A 976 -25.38 -25.60 9.78
C ALA A 976 -23.89 -25.38 10.14
N SER A 977 -23.00 -25.55 9.17
CA SER A 977 -21.64 -25.02 9.23
C SER A 977 -21.16 -24.59 7.84
N PHE A 978 -20.22 -23.66 7.79
CA PHE A 978 -19.51 -23.26 6.57
C PHE A 978 -18.07 -22.88 6.90
N ARG A 979 -17.19 -22.96 5.90
CA ARG A 979 -15.79 -22.54 6.03
C ARG A 979 -15.60 -21.16 5.43
N ILE A 980 -14.77 -20.36 6.08
CA ILE A 980 -14.44 -19.00 5.65
C ILE A 980 -12.94 -18.78 5.83
N THR A 981 -12.30 -18.11 4.87
CA THR A 981 -10.94 -17.60 5.04
C THR A 981 -10.99 -16.15 5.49
N ASP A 982 -10.65 -15.91 6.76
CA ASP A 982 -10.85 -14.63 7.43
C ASP A 982 -9.96 -14.54 8.68
N GLU A 983 -10.07 -13.44 9.44
CA GLU A 983 -9.49 -13.32 10.78
C GLU A 983 -10.52 -13.75 11.83
N LEU A 984 -10.26 -14.84 12.55
CA LEU A 984 -11.16 -15.29 13.63
C LEU A 984 -10.97 -14.38 14.84
N TYR A 985 -11.93 -13.51 15.10
CA TYR A 985 -11.90 -12.59 16.24
C TYR A 985 -12.14 -13.31 17.57
N TYR A 986 -11.33 -12.98 18.58
CA TYR A 986 -11.51 -13.43 19.95
C TYR A 986 -12.57 -12.58 20.66
N PHE A 987 -13.80 -12.57 20.14
CA PHE A 987 -14.89 -11.81 20.73
C PHE A 987 -15.23 -12.36 22.11
N VAL A 988 -15.18 -11.50 23.13
CA VAL A 988 -15.52 -11.84 24.51
C VAL A 988 -16.75 -11.03 24.92
N PRO A 989 -17.87 -11.70 25.30
CA PRO A 989 -19.01 -11.01 25.90
C PRO A 989 -18.60 -10.30 27.19
N ASP A 990 -19.06 -9.07 27.38
CA ASP A 990 -18.80 -8.32 28.60
C ASP A 990 -19.78 -8.77 29.69
N ALA A 991 -19.26 -9.22 30.83
CA ALA A 991 -20.08 -9.73 31.94
C ALA A 991 -21.00 -8.66 32.55
N VAL A 992 -20.64 -7.38 32.43
CA VAL A 992 -21.47 -6.24 32.87
C VAL A 992 -22.11 -5.49 31.70
N GLY A 993 -22.00 -6.03 30.48
CA GLY A 993 -22.59 -5.49 29.28
C GLY A 993 -24.00 -6.01 28.99
N THR A 994 -24.60 -5.49 27.93
CA THR A 994 -25.89 -5.97 27.44
C THR A 994 -25.73 -7.42 26.95
N PRO A 995 -26.53 -8.38 27.46
CA PRO A 995 -26.36 -9.78 27.12
C PRO A 995 -26.49 -10.05 25.63
N ILE A 996 -25.68 -10.98 25.11
CA ILE A 996 -25.78 -11.45 23.73
C ILE A 996 -26.41 -12.84 23.65
N GLU A 997 -27.07 -13.13 22.53
CA GLU A 997 -27.43 -14.48 22.12
C GLU A 997 -26.56 -14.88 20.93
N VAL A 998 -25.82 -15.98 21.10
CA VAL A 998 -24.89 -16.48 20.08
C VAL A 998 -25.63 -17.36 19.08
N LEU A 999 -25.53 -17.01 17.80
CA LEU A 999 -26.17 -17.70 16.68
C LEU A 999 -25.20 -18.60 15.91
N ALA A 1000 -23.92 -18.25 15.90
CA ALA A 1000 -22.85 -19.11 15.39
C ALA A 1000 -21.52 -18.86 16.11
N THR A 1001 -20.66 -19.87 16.11
CA THR A 1001 -19.33 -19.85 16.75
C THR A 1001 -18.24 -20.41 15.85
N ALA A 1002 -16.99 -20.10 16.13
CA ALA A 1002 -15.82 -20.74 15.52
C ALA A 1002 -14.75 -21.03 16.58
N THR A 1003 -14.00 -22.11 16.40
CA THR A 1003 -12.92 -22.49 17.30
C THR A 1003 -11.58 -22.02 16.75
N SER A 1004 -10.90 -21.15 17.50
CA SER A 1004 -9.55 -20.68 17.17
C SER A 1004 -8.55 -21.82 17.26
N THR A 1005 -7.75 -21.99 16.22
CA THR A 1005 -6.65 -22.95 16.19
C THR A 1005 -5.41 -22.43 16.92
N GLN A 1006 -5.32 -21.12 17.18
CA GLN A 1006 -4.18 -20.50 17.86
C GLN A 1006 -4.39 -20.32 19.37
N LYS A 1007 -5.64 -20.15 19.80
CA LYS A 1007 -6.03 -20.05 21.22
C LYS A 1007 -6.66 -21.32 21.78
N ASN A 1008 -7.05 -22.26 20.90
CA ASN A 1008 -7.78 -23.47 21.27
C ASN A 1008 -9.04 -23.14 22.10
N ALA A 1009 -9.78 -22.13 21.66
CA ALA A 1009 -10.98 -21.62 22.32
C ALA A 1009 -12.05 -21.27 21.29
N THR A 1010 -13.32 -21.43 21.67
CA THR A 1010 -14.48 -21.15 20.81
C THR A 1010 -15.00 -19.75 21.08
N TYR A 1011 -15.20 -18.97 20.02
CA TYR A 1011 -15.64 -17.58 20.08
C TYR A 1011 -16.94 -17.37 19.30
N PRO A 1012 -17.84 -16.48 19.76
CA PRO A 1012 -19.00 -16.04 18.99
C PRO A 1012 -18.56 -15.42 17.66
N GLN A 1013 -19.25 -15.74 16.57
CA GLN A 1013 -19.00 -15.17 15.25
C GLN A 1013 -20.22 -14.45 14.67
N VAL A 1014 -21.41 -14.95 15.00
CA VAL A 1014 -22.69 -14.33 14.68
C VAL A 1014 -23.50 -14.30 15.96
N PHE A 1015 -24.02 -13.14 16.34
CA PHE A 1015 -24.79 -12.97 17.56
C PHE A 1015 -25.78 -11.80 17.44
N VAL A 1016 -26.74 -11.75 18.37
CA VAL A 1016 -27.60 -10.59 18.56
C VAL A 1016 -27.42 -10.06 19.96
N VAL A 1017 -27.51 -8.74 20.11
CA VAL A 1017 -27.43 -8.08 21.41
C VAL A 1017 -28.85 -7.86 21.90
N LYS A 1018 -29.17 -8.29 23.13
CA LYS A 1018 -30.51 -8.19 23.74
C LYS A 1018 -30.78 -6.77 24.23
N TYR A 1019 -30.63 -5.81 23.32
CA TYR A 1019 -30.86 -4.40 23.61
C TYR A 1019 -32.37 -4.13 23.71
N PRO A 1020 -32.83 -3.39 24.74
CA PRO A 1020 -34.26 -3.36 25.09
C PRO A 1020 -35.14 -2.62 24.09
N LYS A 1021 -34.59 -1.63 23.36
CA LYS A 1021 -35.39 -0.72 22.52
C LYS A 1021 -35.21 -0.92 21.02
N ALA A 1022 -34.16 -1.62 20.60
CA ALA A 1022 -33.77 -1.76 19.19
C ALA A 1022 -33.13 -3.13 18.97
N ARG A 1023 -33.12 -3.57 17.72
CA ARG A 1023 -32.44 -4.81 17.33
C ARG A 1023 -31.03 -4.52 16.87
N ILE A 1024 -30.07 -5.23 17.47
CA ILE A 1024 -28.66 -5.11 17.13
C ILE A 1024 -28.12 -6.51 16.81
N ALA A 1025 -27.47 -6.64 15.65
CA ALA A 1025 -26.80 -7.85 15.22
C ALA A 1025 -25.29 -7.62 15.14
N GLY A 1026 -24.50 -8.61 15.56
CA GLY A 1026 -23.04 -8.62 15.48
C GLY A 1026 -22.54 -9.72 14.56
N LEU A 1027 -21.64 -9.35 13.65
CA LEU A 1027 -20.98 -10.26 12.72
C LEU A 1027 -19.47 -10.02 12.79
N THR A 1028 -18.69 -10.99 13.26
CA THR A 1028 -17.23 -10.80 13.38
C THR A 1028 -16.47 -11.08 12.08
N LEU A 1029 -17.17 -11.51 11.03
CA LEU A 1029 -16.62 -11.87 9.73
C LEU A 1029 -16.48 -10.63 8.83
N GLY A 1030 -15.50 -10.61 7.91
CA GLY A 1030 -15.36 -9.59 6.87
C GLY A 1030 -13.98 -8.91 6.76
N HIS A 1031 -12.86 -9.60 7.01
CA HIS A 1031 -11.53 -9.02 6.80
C HIS A 1031 -11.11 -8.98 5.31
N ASP A 1032 -11.27 -10.11 4.62
CA ASP A 1032 -10.67 -10.42 3.32
C ASP A 1032 -11.71 -10.43 2.19
N ALA A 1033 -11.30 -10.08 0.96
CA ALA A 1033 -12.16 -10.10 -0.22
C ALA A 1033 -12.98 -11.39 -0.38
N ARG A 1034 -12.38 -12.55 -0.06
CA ARG A 1034 -13.02 -13.86 -0.15
C ARG A 1034 -14.21 -14.03 0.80
N ALA A 1035 -14.20 -13.34 1.94
CA ALA A 1035 -15.33 -13.32 2.87
C ALA A 1035 -16.53 -12.60 2.23
N HIS A 1036 -16.30 -11.45 1.61
CA HIS A 1036 -17.34 -10.65 0.96
C HIS A 1036 -17.93 -11.33 -0.28
N ASP A 1037 -17.19 -12.24 -0.92
CA ASP A 1037 -17.68 -13.03 -2.04
C ASP A 1037 -18.48 -14.29 -1.65
N LEU A 1038 -18.36 -14.74 -0.39
CA LEU A 1038 -18.95 -15.97 0.10
C LEU A 1038 -20.49 -15.87 0.18
N PRO A 1039 -21.25 -16.80 -0.44
CA PRO A 1039 -22.72 -16.78 -0.42
C PRO A 1039 -23.31 -16.76 0.99
N GLU A 1040 -22.70 -17.48 1.93
CA GLU A 1040 -23.11 -17.56 3.33
C GLU A 1040 -22.94 -16.23 4.04
N PHE A 1041 -21.83 -15.52 3.81
CA PHE A 1041 -21.60 -14.18 4.35
C PHE A 1041 -22.60 -13.16 3.78
N LYS A 1042 -22.80 -13.17 2.45
CA LYS A 1042 -23.80 -12.31 1.79
C LYS A 1042 -25.21 -12.55 2.36
N THR A 1043 -25.57 -13.81 2.54
CA THR A 1043 -26.86 -14.23 3.13
C THR A 1043 -26.98 -13.75 4.58
N LEU A 1044 -25.93 -13.93 5.40
CA LEU A 1044 -25.88 -13.44 6.77
C LEU A 1044 -26.06 -11.93 6.86
N LEU A 1045 -25.33 -11.15 6.05
CA LEU A 1045 -25.41 -9.69 6.07
C LEU A 1045 -26.82 -9.19 5.66
N VAL A 1046 -27.40 -9.76 4.60
CA VAL A 1046 -28.78 -9.45 4.18
C VAL A 1046 -29.78 -9.80 5.29
N ASN A 1047 -29.66 -10.98 5.89
CA ASN A 1047 -30.57 -11.42 6.94
C ASN A 1047 -30.42 -10.60 8.23
N CYS A 1048 -29.20 -10.16 8.58
CA CYS A 1048 -28.96 -9.24 9.67
C CYS A 1048 -29.73 -7.93 9.45
N ILE A 1049 -29.61 -7.31 8.27
CA ILE A 1049 -30.31 -6.07 7.93
C ILE A 1049 -31.84 -6.26 7.95
N GLU A 1050 -32.35 -7.35 7.36
CA GLU A 1050 -33.78 -7.69 7.38
C GLU A 1050 -34.32 -7.96 8.79
N TRP A 1051 -33.49 -8.49 9.69
CA TRP A 1051 -33.89 -8.77 11.05
C TRP A 1051 -33.88 -7.51 11.93
N VAL A 1052 -32.86 -6.65 11.79
CA VAL A 1052 -32.74 -5.43 12.60
C VAL A 1052 -33.66 -4.29 12.17
N LYS A 1053 -34.15 -4.28 10.91
CA LYS A 1053 -35.08 -3.23 10.43
C LYS A 1053 -36.49 -3.33 11.01
N LYS A 1054 -36.82 -4.47 11.60
CA LYS A 1054 -38.12 -4.80 12.19
C LYS A 1054 -38.10 -4.52 13.68
#